data_AF-A0A1I3SEN1-F1
#
_entry.id   AF-A0A1I3SEN1-F1
#
_cell.length_a   1.000
_cell.length_b   1.000
_cell.length_c   1.000
_cell.angle_alpha   90.00
_cell.angle_beta   90.00
_cell.angle_gamma   90.00
#
_symmetry.space_group_name_H-M   'P 1'
#
loop_
_entity.id
_entity.type
_entity.pdbx_description
1 polymer ?
#
loop_
_entity_poly.entity_id
_entity_poly.type
_entity_poly.pdbx_seq_one_letter_code
_entity_poly.pdbx_strand_id
1 'polypeptide(L)'
;MTEVVASQGKHNSTFQGRFEPLPIALLAVCLVVNAMQPVEVLANDQPPSSLSQLDHETSNKQAKEASKAVEEKVTHSSVKSEPTVTFAPARPLTSAGVPIVLSKHAAPRLVDWNNDGVLDLLVACGDGSVWLFLQGSGKNRTDFLPGAPLAAAGENVQLGNGFSGACFADLNGDGKNDLVVCGADHCPRYYANTGKPESPKLKSPVVVRAARGRFVLPETVQGRFDIADWDQDGLLDLITGDYDGRLTWYRNTGSKTLPAFGATGVVFRRNGVAIHEPYNVHPRVFDFNLDGLPDLSYGMNWGFVKMQVNPGEPGVTNFPREIFLKDVNGAQLNIRELIQDDTIPEFADLTGDGVVDLVSGGMNGKLLFMEGVSYRQLLDQIEVMMTSHQSDLATFLRDNAAFREKLIGLHHGLRNLTYLPLQDRQVIRDWYRDHIARFPQYLRKQELDTAIDACLPYLAAQVWINLFESMPDSASHRRETAASCGFSGLHVELLVDLGLFYIENSRSSVRSQQALYDLAKAIPPELQIVEVVTQDDFLRPPKGRSLRIESRAGVNLFAQVGESSEGFPADATPTLIDGFCVVVAHELNHNIEHAAGRIYPWFWQRKFELLEQAAPPDVVFRDRKKAGLGFDLNATQARFRAKGLWDGNSANWTETYQRYWTSGGGAGFERHWLRDNLSFCIENPQEAFATLANQYFNSSRTMLELAEKRWRQGDPSGLNQVLFFAEVYSLGKSETIFYRIDTAAYVDHKRIPIERDEYGHIRSLLLPDVRYDFTLDEQGNVLDCRTSQAKSPD
;
A
#
# COMPACT_ATOMS: atom_id res chain seq x y z
N MET A 1 24.15 55.29 25.15
CA MET A 1 22.89 55.27 25.93
C MET A 1 22.51 53.80 26.04
N THR A 2 22.60 53.14 27.20
CA THR A 2 21.80 53.32 28.44
C THR A 2 20.34 52.93 28.23
N GLU A 3 19.68 52.10 29.06
CA GLU A 3 20.05 51.43 30.34
C GLU A 3 19.23 50.12 30.49
N VAL A 4 19.72 49.03 31.13
CA VAL A 4 19.61 48.65 32.56
C VAL A 4 18.13 48.52 33.03
N VAL A 5 17.67 47.40 33.62
CA VAL A 5 17.86 46.95 35.03
C VAL A 5 17.95 45.41 35.15
N ALA A 6 18.61 44.91 36.22
CA ALA A 6 18.66 43.49 36.58
C ALA A 6 18.49 43.23 38.09
N SER A 7 18.00 42.05 38.46
CA SER A 7 18.18 41.37 39.76
C SER A 7 17.94 39.87 39.52
N GLN A 8 18.78 38.90 39.92
CA GLN A 8 19.50 38.58 41.18
C GLN A 8 18.65 37.90 42.27
N GLY A 9 18.97 36.62 42.49
CA GLY A 9 18.65 35.82 43.67
C GLY A 9 19.57 34.59 43.72
N LYS A 10 20.37 34.44 44.79
CA LYS A 10 21.32 33.33 45.01
C LYS A 10 20.91 32.53 46.26
N HIS A 11 21.33 31.26 46.38
CA HIS A 11 22.09 30.78 47.55
C HIS A 11 22.73 29.39 47.33
N ASN A 12 23.84 29.12 48.02
CA ASN A 12 24.56 27.82 48.09
C ASN A 12 23.96 26.94 49.22
N SER A 13 24.41 25.73 49.62
CA SER A 13 25.59 24.83 49.45
C SER A 13 25.21 23.42 50.02
N THR A 14 25.78 22.23 49.76
CA THR A 14 27.15 21.64 49.85
C THR A 14 27.17 20.24 49.16
N PHE A 15 28.23 19.51 48.75
CA PHE A 15 29.71 19.57 48.88
C PHE A 15 30.40 18.56 49.86
N GLN A 16 30.49 17.26 49.52
CA GLN A 16 31.45 16.21 49.99
C GLN A 16 31.44 15.01 49.00
N GLY A 17 32.52 14.28 48.64
CA GLY A 17 33.97 14.60 48.64
C GLY A 17 34.96 13.41 48.86
N ARG A 18 35.66 12.90 47.81
CA ARG A 18 36.99 12.19 47.75
C ARG A 18 37.22 11.55 46.34
N PHE A 19 38.34 11.73 45.61
CA PHE A 19 39.72 11.14 45.74
C PHE A 19 39.76 9.61 45.41
N GLU A 20 40.59 9.00 44.54
CA GLU A 20 41.83 9.36 43.76
C GLU A 20 41.93 8.60 42.38
N PRO A 21 42.94 8.85 41.49
CA PRO A 21 42.94 8.38 40.07
C PRO A 21 44.14 7.52 39.56
N LEU A 22 43.95 6.91 38.36
CA LEU A 22 44.98 6.44 37.37
C LEU A 22 45.86 5.20 37.76
N PRO A 23 46.67 4.56 36.85
CA PRO A 23 47.08 4.97 35.48
C PRO A 23 47.10 3.88 34.34
N ILE A 24 47.36 4.35 33.09
CA ILE A 24 48.05 3.68 31.95
C ILE A 24 47.32 2.50 31.25
N ALA A 25 47.24 2.40 29.90
CA ALA A 25 47.53 3.27 28.75
C ALA A 25 46.82 2.67 27.48
N LEU A 26 47.05 2.99 26.18
CA LEU A 26 48.07 3.80 25.44
C LEU A 26 47.44 4.39 24.14
N LEU A 27 48.27 4.72 23.15
CA LEU A 27 48.05 5.44 21.87
C LEU A 27 48.13 4.47 20.64
N ALA A 28 47.94 4.84 19.37
CA ALA A 28 48.01 6.17 18.73
C ALA A 28 47.19 6.35 17.44
N VAL A 29 47.03 7.62 17.03
CA VAL A 29 46.55 8.07 15.71
C VAL A 29 47.74 8.46 14.82
N CYS A 30 47.63 8.33 13.49
CA CYS A 30 48.44 9.13 12.57
C CYS A 30 47.75 9.38 11.22
N LEU A 31 48.07 10.50 10.58
CA LEU A 31 47.44 11.03 9.36
C LEU A 31 48.56 11.55 8.45
N VAL A 32 48.61 11.16 7.17
CA VAL A 32 49.59 11.67 6.18
C VAL A 32 48.91 11.82 4.81
N VAL A 33 49.32 12.85 4.04
CA VAL A 33 48.78 13.22 2.72
C VAL A 33 49.94 13.41 1.71
N ASN A 34 49.73 12.96 0.47
CA ASN A 34 50.47 13.22 -0.79
C ASN A 34 51.99 13.50 -0.80
N ALA A 35 52.71 12.74 -1.63
CA ALA A 35 53.72 13.28 -2.55
C ALA A 35 53.85 12.38 -3.81
N MET A 36 54.09 12.99 -4.97
CA MET A 36 54.51 12.30 -6.21
C MET A 36 56.03 12.34 -6.36
N GLN A 37 56.62 11.43 -7.16
CA GLN A 37 57.50 11.70 -8.33
C GLN A 37 58.13 10.38 -8.87
N PRO A 38 58.66 10.32 -10.10
CA PRO A 38 58.76 9.07 -10.90
C PRO A 38 60.18 8.50 -11.08
N VAL A 39 60.27 7.40 -11.84
CA VAL A 39 61.48 6.94 -12.55
C VAL A 39 61.10 6.59 -14.00
N GLU A 40 61.97 6.95 -14.96
CA GLU A 40 61.76 6.81 -16.41
C GLU A 40 62.40 5.51 -16.98
N VAL A 41 61.71 4.74 -17.83
CA VAL A 41 61.72 4.70 -19.33
C VAL A 41 62.82 3.81 -19.95
N LEU A 42 62.51 3.27 -21.14
CA LEU A 42 63.26 2.39 -22.06
C LEU A 42 63.13 0.87 -21.80
N ALA A 43 62.89 -0.03 -22.77
CA ALA A 43 62.21 -0.07 -24.08
C ALA A 43 62.78 -1.29 -24.83
N ASN A 44 61.93 -2.22 -25.29
CA ASN A 44 61.96 -2.76 -26.67
C ASN A 44 60.94 -3.89 -26.92
N ASP A 45 60.26 -3.77 -28.07
CA ASP A 45 59.89 -4.78 -29.08
C ASP A 45 59.32 -6.18 -28.72
N GLN A 46 58.04 -6.31 -29.14
CA GLN A 46 57.39 -7.45 -29.83
C GLN A 46 56.98 -8.73 -29.04
N PRO A 47 55.84 -9.37 -29.42
CA PRO A 47 55.28 -10.56 -28.77
C PRO A 47 55.68 -11.86 -29.52
N PRO A 48 55.46 -13.08 -28.93
CA PRO A 48 54.17 -13.74 -29.15
C PRO A 48 53.66 -14.69 -28.02
N SER A 49 52.40 -15.10 -28.19
CA SER A 49 51.81 -16.41 -27.84
C SER A 49 51.71 -16.89 -26.37
N SER A 50 50.45 -17.10 -25.97
CA SER A 50 49.94 -18.19 -25.10
C SER A 50 50.58 -18.47 -23.74
N LEU A 51 49.83 -18.21 -22.69
CA LEU A 51 49.20 -19.28 -21.89
C LEU A 51 47.99 -18.73 -21.13
N SER A 52 46.84 -19.37 -21.28
CA SER A 52 45.63 -19.14 -20.47
C SER A 52 45.51 -20.23 -19.39
N GLN A 53 44.55 -20.08 -18.46
CA GLN A 53 44.30 -20.97 -17.32
C GLN A 53 45.35 -20.91 -16.18
N LEU A 54 45.23 -19.91 -15.30
CA LEU A 54 45.72 -20.01 -13.91
C LEU A 54 45.04 -19.05 -12.91
N ASP A 55 44.69 -17.82 -13.32
CA ASP A 55 44.16 -16.81 -12.38
C ASP A 55 42.73 -17.05 -11.85
N HIS A 56 41.95 -17.95 -12.45
CA HIS A 56 40.55 -18.17 -12.07
C HIS A 56 40.35 -18.95 -10.77
N GLU A 57 41.31 -19.77 -10.32
CA GLU A 57 41.17 -20.56 -9.09
C GLU A 57 41.42 -19.69 -7.84
N THR A 58 42.39 -18.79 -7.89
CA THR A 58 42.80 -17.96 -6.74
C THR A 58 41.68 -17.03 -6.27
N SER A 59 41.01 -16.35 -7.22
CA SER A 59 39.87 -15.47 -6.93
C SER A 59 38.67 -16.24 -6.36
N ASN A 60 38.33 -17.38 -6.97
CA ASN A 60 37.21 -18.22 -6.54
C ASN A 60 37.44 -18.85 -5.15
N LYS A 61 38.72 -19.09 -4.79
CA LYS A 61 39.11 -19.55 -3.46
C LYS A 61 38.98 -18.44 -2.40
N GLN A 62 39.43 -17.22 -2.69
CA GLN A 62 39.26 -16.08 -1.77
C GLN A 62 37.78 -15.73 -1.57
N ALA A 63 36.95 -15.81 -2.61
CA ALA A 63 35.50 -15.62 -2.49
C ALA A 63 34.85 -16.66 -1.55
N LYS A 64 35.26 -17.94 -1.66
CA LYS A 64 34.76 -19.01 -0.77
C LYS A 64 35.28 -18.90 0.66
N GLU A 65 36.54 -18.51 0.85
CA GLU A 65 37.13 -18.28 2.18
C GLU A 65 36.49 -17.07 2.87
N ALA A 66 36.14 -16.01 2.13
CA ALA A 66 35.34 -14.89 2.64
C ALA A 66 33.91 -15.31 3.01
N SER A 67 33.20 -16.04 2.14
CA SER A 67 31.86 -16.57 2.42
C SER A 67 31.85 -17.44 3.67
N LYS A 68 32.83 -18.34 3.82
CA LYS A 68 32.93 -19.25 4.98
C LYS A 68 33.33 -18.53 6.27
N ALA A 69 34.11 -17.44 6.17
CA ALA A 69 34.43 -16.57 7.31
C ALA A 69 33.25 -15.70 7.76
N VAL A 70 32.20 -15.55 6.93
CA VAL A 70 30.89 -15.00 7.33
C VAL A 70 30.08 -16.09 8.04
N GLU A 71 29.94 -17.27 7.44
CA GLU A 71 29.19 -18.42 8.01
C GLU A 71 29.70 -18.84 9.41
N GLU A 72 31.00 -19.06 9.56
CA GLU A 72 31.58 -19.56 10.82
C GLU A 72 31.51 -18.54 11.98
N LYS A 73 31.22 -17.26 11.68
CA LYS A 73 31.10 -16.19 12.67
C LYS A 73 29.72 -16.09 13.33
N VAL A 74 28.73 -16.82 12.82
CA VAL A 74 27.33 -16.80 13.32
C VAL A 74 27.16 -17.67 14.58
N THR A 75 28.13 -18.52 14.92
CA THR A 75 27.99 -19.43 16.07
C THR A 75 27.96 -18.70 17.41
N HIS A 76 26.78 -18.69 18.05
CA HIS A 76 26.50 -18.19 19.40
C HIS A 76 26.46 -16.65 19.57
N SER A 77 26.07 -15.93 18.52
CA SER A 77 25.16 -14.79 18.75
C SER A 77 23.74 -15.35 18.92
N SER A 78 22.92 -14.72 19.77
CA SER A 78 21.46 -14.78 19.56
C SER A 78 21.18 -14.17 18.19
N VAL A 79 20.46 -14.89 17.32
CA VAL A 79 20.01 -14.31 16.04
C VAL A 79 19.01 -13.21 16.37
N LYS A 80 19.21 -12.00 15.84
CA LYS A 80 18.30 -10.89 16.09
C LYS A 80 17.09 -11.02 15.17
N SER A 81 15.89 -11.11 15.74
CA SER A 81 14.66 -11.18 14.95
C SER A 81 14.49 -9.95 14.05
N GLU A 82 13.97 -10.18 12.84
CA GLU A 82 13.75 -9.14 11.83
C GLU A 82 12.37 -9.27 11.17
N PRO A 83 11.67 -8.16 10.87
CA PRO A 83 10.36 -8.22 10.23
C PRO A 83 10.42 -8.79 8.81
N THR A 84 9.51 -9.71 8.51
CA THR A 84 9.31 -10.27 7.17
C THR A 84 8.67 -9.24 6.25
N VAL A 85 9.26 -9.02 5.07
CA VAL A 85 8.72 -8.09 4.06
C VAL A 85 8.21 -8.79 2.80
N THR A 86 8.64 -10.04 2.57
CA THR A 86 8.14 -10.88 1.47
C THR A 86 8.39 -12.37 1.76
N PHE A 87 7.81 -13.27 0.95
CA PHE A 87 7.93 -14.73 1.12
C PHE A 87 8.54 -15.43 -0.10
N ALA A 88 9.38 -16.43 0.16
CA ALA A 88 9.95 -17.31 -0.86
C ALA A 88 8.88 -18.26 -1.47
N PRO A 89 9.15 -18.87 -2.64
CA PRO A 89 8.17 -19.75 -3.31
C PRO A 89 7.72 -20.93 -2.44
N ALA A 90 6.41 -21.23 -2.49
CA ALA A 90 5.80 -22.23 -1.62
C ALA A 90 6.27 -23.66 -1.92
N ARG A 91 6.57 -24.41 -0.85
CA ARG A 91 6.94 -25.82 -0.88
C ARG A 91 6.09 -26.62 0.12
N PRO A 92 5.83 -27.93 -0.09
CA PRO A 92 5.11 -28.72 0.90
C PRO A 92 5.87 -28.81 2.22
N LEU A 93 5.15 -28.83 3.35
CA LEU A 93 5.70 -29.40 4.58
C LEU A 93 5.71 -30.92 4.46
N THR A 94 6.76 -31.56 4.97
CA THR A 94 6.91 -33.02 4.92
C THR A 94 6.93 -33.65 6.32
N SER A 95 6.66 -34.94 6.35
CA SER A 95 6.89 -35.82 7.50
C SER A 95 7.65 -37.06 7.01
N ALA A 96 8.82 -37.32 7.58
CA ALA A 96 9.77 -38.34 7.13
C ALA A 96 10.03 -38.33 5.59
N GLY A 97 10.17 -37.15 5.00
CA GLY A 97 10.39 -36.91 3.58
C GLY A 97 9.15 -36.97 2.68
N VAL A 98 7.95 -37.22 3.23
CA VAL A 98 6.70 -37.32 2.48
C VAL A 98 5.80 -36.10 2.73
N PRO A 99 5.25 -35.42 1.71
CA PRO A 99 4.34 -34.29 1.90
C PRO A 99 3.16 -34.60 2.82
N ILE A 100 2.91 -33.73 3.81
CA ILE A 100 1.79 -33.89 4.75
C ILE A 100 0.48 -33.58 4.02
N VAL A 101 -0.40 -34.58 3.97
CA VAL A 101 -1.77 -34.48 3.46
C VAL A 101 -2.71 -35.18 4.43
N LEU A 102 -3.61 -34.42 5.05
CA LEU A 102 -4.59 -34.87 6.03
C LEU A 102 -6.00 -34.79 5.43
N SER A 103 -7.03 -34.82 6.28
CA SER A 103 -8.41 -34.56 5.81
C SER A 103 -8.59 -33.07 5.45
N LYS A 104 -9.70 -32.77 4.76
CA LYS A 104 -10.05 -31.44 4.24
C LYS A 104 -9.98 -30.34 5.32
N HIS A 105 -9.82 -29.08 4.90
CA HIS A 105 -9.77 -27.91 5.80
C HIS A 105 -8.69 -28.03 6.90
N ALA A 106 -7.45 -28.38 6.53
CA ALA A 106 -6.35 -28.54 7.47
C ALA A 106 -5.94 -27.17 8.05
N ALA A 107 -6.07 -27.00 9.36
CA ALA A 107 -5.77 -25.79 10.12
C ALA A 107 -4.48 -26.00 10.95
N PRO A 108 -3.32 -25.52 10.47
CA PRO A 108 -2.06 -25.68 11.19
C PRO A 108 -1.95 -24.76 12.42
N ARG A 109 -1.13 -25.22 13.35
CA ARG A 109 -0.48 -24.43 14.40
C ARG A 109 0.98 -24.87 14.57
N LEU A 110 1.90 -23.91 14.68
CA LEU A 110 3.28 -24.14 15.08
C LEU A 110 3.41 -23.85 16.57
N VAL A 111 3.86 -24.83 17.34
CA VAL A 111 3.85 -24.80 18.80
C VAL A 111 5.08 -25.51 19.35
N ASP A 112 5.72 -24.96 20.37
CA ASP A 112 6.68 -25.74 21.17
C ASP A 112 5.85 -26.67 22.10
N TRP A 113 5.60 -27.90 21.65
CA TRP A 113 4.72 -28.84 22.37
C TRP A 113 5.45 -29.53 23.52
N ASN A 114 6.75 -29.75 23.37
CA ASN A 114 7.60 -30.48 24.33
C ASN A 114 8.55 -29.57 25.13
N ASN A 115 8.44 -28.25 24.98
CA ASN A 115 9.28 -27.24 25.64
C ASN A 115 10.79 -27.47 25.38
N ASP A 116 11.18 -27.90 24.17
CA ASP A 116 12.58 -28.12 23.78
C ASP A 116 13.20 -26.93 23.01
N GLY A 117 12.40 -25.91 22.68
CA GLY A 117 12.82 -24.73 21.92
C GLY A 117 12.76 -24.89 20.41
N VAL A 118 12.15 -25.96 19.90
CA VAL A 118 11.87 -26.18 18.48
C VAL A 118 10.35 -26.25 18.26
N LEU A 119 9.88 -25.67 17.15
CA LEU A 119 8.45 -25.69 16.83
C LEU A 119 8.04 -27.03 16.23
N ASP A 120 7.13 -27.70 16.94
CA ASP A 120 6.33 -28.83 16.50
C ASP A 120 5.07 -28.34 15.74
N LEU A 121 4.40 -29.25 15.04
CA LEU A 121 3.23 -28.95 14.21
C LEU A 121 1.98 -29.66 14.73
N LEU A 122 1.01 -28.87 15.17
CA LEU A 122 -0.34 -29.28 15.55
C LEU A 122 -1.31 -28.97 14.39
N VAL A 123 -2.23 -29.88 14.05
CA VAL A 123 -3.14 -29.67 12.92
C VAL A 123 -4.56 -30.12 13.27
N ALA A 124 -5.51 -29.19 13.31
CA ALA A 124 -6.93 -29.51 13.38
C ALA A 124 -7.49 -29.68 11.96
N CYS A 125 -8.35 -30.67 11.74
CA CYS A 125 -8.83 -31.02 10.40
C CYS A 125 -10.37 -31.05 10.31
N GLY A 126 -10.89 -30.96 9.09
CA GLY A 126 -12.31 -30.76 8.79
C GLY A 126 -13.22 -31.98 8.94
N ASP A 127 -12.66 -33.16 9.24
CA ASP A 127 -13.39 -34.32 9.77
C ASP A 127 -13.51 -34.30 11.30
N GLY A 128 -12.90 -33.31 11.96
CA GLY A 128 -12.85 -33.12 13.41
C GLY A 128 -11.64 -33.76 14.09
N SER A 129 -10.75 -34.42 13.35
CA SER A 129 -9.51 -34.96 13.93
C SER A 129 -8.49 -33.87 14.26
N VAL A 130 -7.67 -34.10 15.26
CA VAL A 130 -6.49 -33.26 15.59
C VAL A 130 -5.24 -34.15 15.56
N TRP A 131 -4.18 -33.68 14.91
CA TRP A 131 -2.92 -34.39 14.72
C TRP A 131 -1.75 -33.62 15.33
N LEU A 132 -0.74 -34.34 15.81
CA LEU A 132 0.52 -33.79 16.29
C LEU A 132 1.69 -34.43 15.53
N PHE A 133 2.59 -33.58 15.03
CA PHE A 133 3.84 -33.94 14.36
C PHE A 133 4.99 -33.27 15.11
N LEU A 134 5.84 -34.07 15.75
CA LEU A 134 7.02 -33.53 16.44
C LEU A 134 8.15 -33.28 15.44
N GLN A 135 8.93 -32.22 15.59
CA GLN A 135 10.09 -31.93 14.74
C GLN A 135 11.25 -32.89 15.05
N GLY A 136 11.50 -33.13 16.34
CA GLY A 136 12.68 -33.86 16.82
C GLY A 136 13.99 -33.11 16.59
N SER A 137 15.12 -33.74 16.92
CA SER A 137 16.46 -33.11 16.93
C SER A 137 17.09 -32.93 15.53
N GLY A 138 16.27 -32.68 14.50
CA GLY A 138 16.71 -32.47 13.12
C GLY A 138 17.21 -31.04 12.86
N LYS A 139 18.04 -30.87 11.82
CA LYS A 139 18.39 -29.53 11.30
C LYS A 139 17.42 -29.02 10.24
N ASN A 140 16.69 -29.91 9.55
CA ASN A 140 15.64 -29.51 8.63
C ASN A 140 14.34 -29.30 9.43
N ARG A 141 14.03 -28.06 9.77
CA ARG A 141 12.82 -27.71 10.53
C ARG A 141 11.51 -27.71 9.71
N THR A 142 11.53 -28.30 8.51
CA THR A 142 10.36 -28.43 7.64
C THR A 142 10.05 -29.88 7.25
N ASP A 143 10.72 -30.85 7.88
CA ASP A 143 10.47 -32.28 7.72
C ASP A 143 10.30 -32.95 9.10
N PHE A 144 9.05 -33.04 9.54
CA PHE A 144 8.70 -33.52 10.87
C PHE A 144 8.84 -35.05 11.00
N LEU A 145 8.87 -35.55 12.24
CA LEU A 145 8.69 -36.97 12.54
C LEU A 145 7.28 -37.45 12.14
N PRO A 146 7.06 -38.77 11.98
CA PRO A 146 5.74 -39.33 11.70
C PRO A 146 4.69 -38.91 12.74
N GLY A 147 3.68 -38.17 12.28
CA GLY A 147 2.62 -37.65 13.13
C GLY A 147 1.59 -38.69 13.59
N ALA A 148 0.85 -38.36 14.64
CA ALA A 148 -0.20 -39.20 15.20
C ALA A 148 -1.46 -38.37 15.55
N PRO A 149 -2.66 -38.99 15.59
CA PRO A 149 -3.84 -38.37 16.19
C PRO A 149 -3.57 -38.00 17.65
N LEU A 150 -3.92 -36.78 18.03
CA LEU A 150 -3.66 -36.26 19.38
C LEU A 150 -4.68 -36.84 20.37
N ALA A 151 -4.18 -37.53 21.39
CA ALA A 151 -4.99 -38.11 22.45
C ALA A 151 -5.12 -37.17 23.67
N ALA A 152 -6.33 -37.07 24.21
CA ALA A 152 -6.64 -36.35 25.44
C ALA A 152 -7.61 -37.14 26.31
N ALA A 153 -7.42 -37.13 27.63
CA ALA A 153 -8.15 -37.96 28.59
C ALA A 153 -8.14 -39.49 28.33
N GLY A 154 -7.32 -39.98 27.39
CA GLY A 154 -7.22 -41.39 26.99
C GLY A 154 -7.80 -41.72 25.62
N GLU A 155 -8.50 -40.78 24.98
CA GLU A 155 -9.16 -40.94 23.67
C GLU A 155 -8.62 -39.93 22.64
N ASN A 156 -8.77 -40.21 21.35
CA ASN A 156 -8.40 -39.24 20.30
C ASN A 156 -9.31 -38.01 20.33
N VAL A 157 -8.75 -36.80 20.18
CA VAL A 157 -9.52 -35.56 20.09
C VAL A 157 -10.33 -35.54 18.79
N GLN A 158 -11.66 -35.46 18.93
CA GLN A 158 -12.61 -35.55 17.82
C GLN A 158 -13.70 -34.47 17.97
N LEU A 159 -13.79 -33.57 16.99
CA LEU A 159 -14.52 -32.29 17.07
C LEU A 159 -15.75 -32.19 16.13
N GLY A 160 -16.06 -33.30 15.44
CA GLY A 160 -17.15 -33.40 14.48
C GLY A 160 -16.81 -32.90 13.07
N ASN A 161 -17.62 -33.26 12.08
CA ASN A 161 -17.40 -32.90 10.68
C ASN A 161 -17.78 -31.43 10.43
N GLY A 162 -16.77 -30.60 10.12
CA GLY A 162 -16.88 -29.15 10.03
C GLY A 162 -15.51 -28.51 10.28
N PHE A 163 -15.40 -27.21 10.02
CA PHE A 163 -14.15 -26.48 10.30
C PHE A 163 -13.81 -26.60 11.78
N SER A 164 -12.62 -27.13 12.06
CA SER A 164 -12.11 -27.35 13.41
C SER A 164 -10.81 -26.58 13.61
N GLY A 165 -10.61 -26.05 14.81
CA GLY A 165 -9.44 -25.28 15.18
C GLY A 165 -8.88 -25.77 16.51
N ALA A 166 -7.57 -25.67 16.65
CA ALA A 166 -6.84 -25.93 17.88
C ALA A 166 -5.82 -24.82 18.12
N CYS A 167 -5.52 -24.53 19.39
CA CYS A 167 -4.45 -23.67 19.87
C CYS A 167 -3.78 -24.35 21.08
N PHE A 168 -2.52 -24.02 21.37
CA PHE A 168 -1.78 -24.52 22.54
C PHE A 168 -1.26 -23.33 23.35
N ALA A 169 -1.98 -22.96 24.41
CA ALA A 169 -1.74 -21.72 25.17
C ALA A 169 -2.22 -21.84 26.63
N ASP A 170 -1.60 -21.12 27.56
CA ASP A 170 -1.96 -21.12 28.99
C ASP A 170 -3.26 -20.35 29.25
N LEU A 171 -4.38 -20.94 28.82
CA LEU A 171 -5.73 -20.37 28.96
C LEU A 171 -6.26 -20.42 30.41
N ASN A 172 -5.60 -21.18 31.29
CA ASN A 172 -5.99 -21.33 32.70
C ASN A 172 -5.02 -20.64 33.69
N GLY A 173 -3.91 -20.07 33.22
CA GLY A 173 -2.95 -19.34 34.04
C GLY A 173 -2.19 -20.19 35.08
N ASP A 174 -2.08 -21.52 34.90
CA ASP A 174 -1.29 -22.39 35.79
C ASP A 174 0.20 -22.50 35.39
N GLY A 175 0.60 -21.82 34.32
CA GLY A 175 1.97 -21.79 33.79
C GLY A 175 2.25 -22.89 32.77
N LYS A 176 1.21 -23.45 32.13
CA LYS A 176 1.32 -24.51 31.13
C LYS A 176 0.35 -24.30 29.98
N ASN A 177 0.81 -24.55 28.77
CA ASN A 177 -0.05 -24.52 27.60
C ASN A 177 -1.10 -25.65 27.64
N ASP A 178 -2.36 -25.27 27.54
CA ASP A 178 -3.53 -26.13 27.39
C ASP A 178 -3.87 -26.31 25.91
N LEU A 179 -4.42 -27.48 25.54
CA LEU A 179 -5.00 -27.65 24.21
C LEU A 179 -6.40 -27.04 24.19
N VAL A 180 -6.55 -25.87 23.55
CA VAL A 180 -7.86 -25.21 23.34
C VAL A 180 -8.39 -25.58 21.96
N VAL A 181 -9.67 -25.94 21.86
CA VAL A 181 -10.31 -26.36 20.59
C VAL A 181 -11.74 -25.85 20.43
N CYS A 182 -12.17 -25.73 19.17
CA CYS A 182 -13.56 -25.56 18.77
C CYS A 182 -13.79 -26.26 17.41
N GLY A 183 -15.03 -26.66 17.13
CA GLY A 183 -15.40 -27.40 15.92
C GLY A 183 -16.89 -27.36 15.61
N ALA A 184 -17.45 -28.48 15.17
CA ALA A 184 -18.81 -28.56 14.62
C ALA A 184 -19.96 -28.41 15.65
N ASP A 185 -19.67 -28.30 16.94
CA ASP A 185 -20.66 -28.02 17.99
C ASP A 185 -20.60 -26.56 18.52
N HIS A 186 -19.76 -25.72 17.91
CA HIS A 186 -19.62 -24.28 18.17
C HIS A 186 -19.27 -23.89 19.61
N CYS A 187 -18.73 -24.82 20.41
CA CYS A 187 -18.46 -24.59 21.84
C CYS A 187 -16.96 -24.69 22.15
N PRO A 188 -16.24 -23.57 22.32
CA PRO A 188 -14.85 -23.60 22.76
C PRO A 188 -14.67 -24.37 24.08
N ARG A 189 -13.63 -25.21 24.13
CA ARG A 189 -13.21 -25.96 25.32
C ARG A 189 -11.70 -26.05 25.38
N TYR A 190 -11.15 -26.28 26.56
CA TYR A 190 -9.73 -26.57 26.73
C TYR A 190 -9.52 -27.87 27.50
N TYR A 191 -8.50 -28.63 27.12
CA TYR A 191 -8.07 -29.83 27.82
C TYR A 191 -6.87 -29.46 28.70
N ALA A 192 -7.09 -29.41 30.02
CA ALA A 192 -6.08 -28.90 30.95
C ALA A 192 -4.81 -29.76 30.96
N ASN A 193 -3.64 -29.15 30.78
CA ASN A 193 -2.35 -29.82 30.69
C ASN A 193 -1.76 -30.10 32.08
N THR A 194 -1.98 -31.31 32.55
CA THR A 194 -1.45 -31.75 33.86
C THR A 194 -0.16 -32.56 33.77
N GLY A 195 0.52 -32.46 32.62
CA GLY A 195 1.82 -33.08 32.38
C GLY A 195 2.98 -32.27 32.96
N LYS A 196 4.17 -32.58 32.45
CA LYS A 196 5.33 -31.68 32.50
C LYS A 196 5.40 -30.87 31.19
N PRO A 197 6.21 -29.80 31.11
CA PRO A 197 6.49 -29.13 29.84
C PRO A 197 7.02 -30.12 28.79
N GLU A 198 7.92 -31.03 29.18
CA GLU A 198 8.54 -32.02 28.27
C GLU A 198 7.66 -33.26 27.98
N SER A 199 6.43 -33.27 28.49
CA SER A 199 5.44 -34.33 28.23
C SER A 199 4.04 -33.89 28.66
N PRO A 200 3.32 -33.10 27.82
CA PRO A 200 1.95 -32.69 28.10
C PRO A 200 1.01 -33.86 28.39
N LYS A 201 0.08 -33.66 29.33
CA LYS A 201 -0.93 -34.67 29.71
C LYS A 201 -2.30 -34.02 29.89
N LEU A 202 -3.01 -33.96 28.76
CA LEU A 202 -4.34 -33.39 28.62
C LEU A 202 -5.40 -34.20 29.39
N LYS A 203 -6.08 -33.56 30.34
CA LYS A 203 -7.26 -34.11 31.05
C LYS A 203 -8.56 -33.83 30.29
N SER A 204 -9.67 -34.38 30.78
CA SER A 204 -11.03 -34.17 30.24
C SER A 204 -11.33 -32.68 30.02
N PRO A 205 -12.05 -32.32 28.94
CA PRO A 205 -12.18 -30.93 28.51
C PRO A 205 -13.08 -30.11 29.44
N VAL A 206 -12.65 -28.89 29.73
CA VAL A 206 -13.43 -27.85 30.39
C VAL A 206 -14.03 -26.93 29.33
N VAL A 207 -15.35 -26.83 29.30
CA VAL A 207 -16.06 -25.95 28.35
C VAL A 207 -15.95 -24.50 28.81
N VAL A 208 -15.63 -23.59 27.88
CA VAL A 208 -15.44 -22.17 28.15
C VAL A 208 -16.76 -21.51 28.56
N ARG A 209 -16.68 -20.54 29.47
CA ARG A 209 -17.81 -19.88 30.10
C ARG A 209 -18.15 -18.56 29.41
N ALA A 210 -19.42 -18.22 29.44
CA ALA A 210 -19.87 -16.83 29.29
C ALA A 210 -20.15 -16.26 30.69
N ALA A 211 -20.37 -14.94 30.78
CA ALA A 211 -20.80 -14.28 32.03
C ALA A 211 -22.06 -14.93 32.67
N ARG A 212 -22.87 -15.65 31.88
CA ARG A 212 -23.89 -16.59 32.36
C ARG A 212 -23.91 -17.85 31.49
N GLY A 213 -23.53 -19.00 32.07
CA GLY A 213 -23.61 -20.31 31.41
C GLY A 213 -22.43 -20.63 30.49
N ARG A 214 -22.69 -21.46 29.47
CA ARG A 214 -21.72 -21.89 28.45
C ARG A 214 -21.53 -20.78 27.41
N PHE A 215 -20.28 -20.51 27.01
CA PHE A 215 -20.02 -19.72 25.80
C PHE A 215 -20.23 -20.57 24.55
N VAL A 216 -20.98 -20.04 23.59
CA VAL A 216 -21.31 -20.68 22.31
C VAL A 216 -21.09 -19.65 21.22
N LEU A 217 -20.33 -20.02 20.19
CA LEU A 217 -20.05 -19.18 19.04
C LEU A 217 -21.21 -19.20 18.03
N PRO A 218 -21.33 -18.18 17.17
CA PRO A 218 -22.21 -18.23 16.00
C PRO A 218 -21.93 -19.44 15.12
N GLU A 219 -22.98 -19.99 14.49
CA GLU A 219 -22.85 -21.18 13.65
C GLU A 219 -21.87 -20.98 12.47
N THR A 220 -21.72 -19.74 12.00
CA THR A 220 -20.81 -19.33 10.94
C THR A 220 -19.32 -19.43 11.31
N VAL A 221 -18.96 -19.40 12.60
CA VAL A 221 -17.55 -19.40 13.06
C VAL A 221 -16.96 -20.81 13.05
N GLN A 222 -17.62 -21.76 13.72
CA GLN A 222 -17.11 -23.13 13.94
C GLN A 222 -15.73 -23.10 14.64
N GLY A 223 -14.71 -23.75 14.07
CA GLY A 223 -13.33 -23.72 14.53
C GLY A 223 -12.45 -22.59 13.98
N ARG A 224 -13.01 -21.56 13.32
CA ARG A 224 -12.22 -20.43 12.76
C ARG A 224 -11.86 -19.41 13.86
N PHE A 225 -10.89 -19.75 14.70
CA PHE A 225 -10.45 -18.87 15.79
C PHE A 225 -8.94 -18.85 15.98
N ASP A 226 -8.49 -17.88 16.77
CA ASP A 226 -7.17 -17.81 17.40
C ASP A 226 -7.29 -17.23 18.82
N ILE A 227 -6.24 -17.37 19.62
CA ILE A 227 -6.23 -16.96 21.04
C ILE A 227 -4.95 -16.16 21.33
N ALA A 228 -5.11 -14.93 21.81
CA ALA A 228 -4.02 -14.00 22.10
C ALA A 228 -4.48 -12.93 23.12
N ASP A 229 -3.54 -12.23 23.75
CA ASP A 229 -3.81 -11.08 24.61
C ASP A 229 -3.92 -9.81 23.73
N TRP A 230 -5.14 -9.49 23.26
CA TRP A 230 -5.34 -8.49 22.19
C TRP A 230 -5.23 -7.05 22.70
N ASP A 231 -5.60 -6.79 23.96
CA ASP A 231 -5.50 -5.46 24.57
C ASP A 231 -4.49 -5.33 25.70
N GLN A 232 -3.63 -6.33 25.86
CA GLN A 232 -2.48 -6.35 26.76
C GLN A 232 -2.87 -6.19 28.25
N ASP A 233 -4.07 -6.65 28.63
CA ASP A 233 -4.51 -6.70 30.02
C ASP A 233 -4.00 -7.94 30.78
N GLY A 234 -3.37 -8.88 30.07
CA GLY A 234 -2.84 -10.12 30.60
C GLY A 234 -3.82 -11.30 30.55
N LEU A 235 -5.02 -11.14 30.00
CA LEU A 235 -5.97 -12.22 29.78
C LEU A 235 -5.95 -12.66 28.32
N LEU A 236 -5.91 -13.97 28.06
CA LEU A 236 -6.04 -14.48 26.71
C LEU A 236 -7.49 -14.32 26.22
N ASP A 237 -7.65 -13.58 25.11
CA ASP A 237 -8.89 -13.33 24.40
C ASP A 237 -9.16 -14.37 23.31
N LEU A 238 -10.37 -14.35 22.76
CA LEU A 238 -10.75 -15.17 21.61
C LEU A 238 -11.02 -14.29 20.39
N ILE A 239 -10.24 -14.48 19.32
CA ILE A 239 -10.41 -13.79 18.04
C ILE A 239 -11.00 -14.79 17.05
N THR A 240 -12.08 -14.44 16.36
CA THR A 240 -12.79 -15.36 15.45
C THR A 240 -12.98 -14.78 14.06
N GLY A 241 -12.86 -15.63 13.05
CA GLY A 241 -13.38 -15.40 11.71
C GLY A 241 -14.65 -16.21 11.47
N ASP A 242 -15.39 -15.91 10.42
CA ASP A 242 -16.60 -16.66 10.08
C ASP A 242 -16.81 -16.90 8.57
N TYR A 243 -17.83 -17.72 8.27
CA TYR A 243 -18.24 -18.03 6.89
C TYR A 243 -18.64 -16.77 6.10
N ASP A 244 -19.28 -15.79 6.74
CA ASP A 244 -19.71 -14.52 6.16
C ASP A 244 -18.54 -13.52 5.94
N GLY A 245 -17.31 -13.92 6.26
CA GLY A 245 -16.12 -13.09 6.08
C GLY A 245 -15.90 -12.03 7.15
N ARG A 246 -16.57 -12.13 8.31
CA ARG A 246 -16.40 -11.20 9.43
C ARG A 246 -15.26 -11.62 10.35
N LEU A 247 -14.59 -10.62 10.93
CA LEU A 247 -13.62 -10.80 12.01
C LEU A 247 -14.16 -10.17 13.29
N THR A 248 -14.11 -10.90 14.40
CA THR A 248 -14.71 -10.48 15.69
C THR A 248 -13.78 -10.81 16.87
N TRP A 249 -13.59 -9.86 17.77
CA TRP A 249 -12.89 -10.01 19.05
C TRP A 249 -13.88 -10.26 20.19
N TYR A 250 -13.68 -11.34 20.94
CA TYR A 250 -14.42 -11.66 22.15
C TYR A 250 -13.47 -11.54 23.35
N ARG A 251 -13.49 -10.36 24.00
CA ARG A 251 -12.66 -10.10 25.17
C ARG A 251 -12.99 -11.04 26.34
N ASN A 252 -11.94 -11.48 27.04
CA ASN A 252 -12.01 -12.18 28.31
C ASN A 252 -12.39 -11.21 29.43
N THR A 253 -13.53 -11.47 30.06
CA THR A 253 -14.09 -10.68 31.17
C THR A 253 -14.09 -11.46 32.48
N GLY A 254 -13.38 -12.59 32.52
CA GLY A 254 -13.26 -13.48 33.67
C GLY A 254 -11.98 -13.22 34.46
N SER A 255 -11.16 -14.26 34.62
CA SER A 255 -9.81 -14.17 35.17
C SER A 255 -8.88 -15.15 34.46
N LYS A 256 -7.55 -15.02 34.65
CA LYS A 256 -6.56 -15.97 34.11
C LYS A 256 -6.93 -17.44 34.43
N THR A 257 -7.41 -17.70 35.65
CA THR A 257 -7.81 -19.05 36.13
C THR A 257 -9.26 -19.45 35.85
N LEU A 258 -10.06 -18.56 35.27
CA LEU A 258 -11.44 -18.85 34.89
C LEU A 258 -11.86 -17.91 33.74
N PRO A 259 -11.45 -18.20 32.48
CA PRO A 259 -11.77 -17.37 31.33
C PRO A 259 -13.28 -17.29 31.09
N ALA A 260 -13.77 -16.10 30.77
CA ALA A 260 -15.19 -15.86 30.50
C ALA A 260 -15.40 -14.82 29.39
N PHE A 261 -15.80 -15.27 28.20
CA PHE A 261 -15.99 -14.39 27.05
C PHE A 261 -17.36 -13.71 27.04
N GLY A 262 -17.41 -12.46 26.56
CA GLY A 262 -18.65 -11.70 26.40
C GLY A 262 -19.58 -12.32 25.35
N ALA A 263 -20.90 -12.32 25.58
CA ALA A 263 -21.86 -12.95 24.65
C ALA A 263 -22.02 -12.21 23.30
N THR A 264 -21.45 -11.01 23.17
CA THR A 264 -21.38 -10.21 21.94
C THR A 264 -19.95 -9.69 21.78
N GLY A 265 -19.26 -10.12 20.73
CA GLY A 265 -17.92 -9.63 20.42
C GLY A 265 -17.93 -8.29 19.66
N VAL A 266 -16.75 -7.68 19.54
CA VAL A 266 -16.52 -6.44 18.79
C VAL A 266 -16.04 -6.79 17.39
N VAL A 267 -16.77 -6.34 16.36
CA VAL A 267 -16.42 -6.58 14.95
C VAL A 267 -15.28 -5.65 14.53
N PHE A 268 -14.21 -6.21 13.98
CA PHE A 268 -13.07 -5.46 13.45
C PHE A 268 -13.47 -4.63 12.22
N ARG A 269 -12.85 -3.46 12.09
CA ARG A 269 -13.13 -2.46 11.05
C ARG A 269 -11.85 -2.06 10.31
N ARG A 270 -12.05 -1.59 9.08
CA ARG A 270 -11.04 -0.93 8.24
C ARG A 270 -11.62 0.39 7.75
N ASN A 271 -11.00 1.50 8.14
CA ASN A 271 -11.50 2.87 7.87
C ASN A 271 -13.00 3.06 8.20
N GLY A 272 -13.41 2.64 9.40
CA GLY A 272 -14.77 2.76 9.94
C GLY A 272 -15.76 1.70 9.44
N VAL A 273 -15.50 1.06 8.29
CA VAL A 273 -16.33 0.00 7.72
C VAL A 273 -15.98 -1.35 8.37
N ALA A 274 -16.97 -2.19 8.68
CA ALA A 274 -16.72 -3.54 9.19
C ALA A 274 -15.95 -4.38 8.16
N ILE A 275 -14.95 -5.15 8.60
CA ILE A 275 -14.30 -6.15 7.74
C ILE A 275 -15.31 -7.26 7.49
N HIS A 276 -15.62 -7.45 6.20
CA HIS A 276 -16.66 -8.34 5.70
C HIS A 276 -16.21 -8.83 4.31
N GLU A 277 -15.24 -9.73 4.31
CA GLU A 277 -14.70 -10.33 3.09
C GLU A 277 -15.75 -11.25 2.40
N PRO A 278 -15.56 -11.68 1.15
CA PRO A 278 -16.59 -12.44 0.43
C PRO A 278 -17.04 -13.75 1.09
N TYR A 279 -16.12 -14.48 1.75
CA TYR A 279 -16.42 -15.68 2.54
C TYR A 279 -15.18 -16.31 3.22
N ASN A 280 -15.42 -17.14 4.24
CA ASN A 280 -14.45 -17.98 4.98
C ASN A 280 -13.16 -17.24 5.38
N VAL A 281 -13.20 -16.41 6.44
CA VAL A 281 -11.98 -15.80 6.99
C VAL A 281 -11.41 -16.60 8.16
N HIS A 282 -10.09 -16.76 8.18
CA HIS A 282 -9.34 -17.51 9.18
C HIS A 282 -8.31 -16.59 9.85
N PRO A 283 -8.60 -16.03 11.05
CA PRO A 283 -7.72 -15.07 11.71
C PRO A 283 -6.46 -15.75 12.23
N ARG A 284 -5.37 -14.99 12.34
CA ARG A 284 -4.23 -15.27 13.22
C ARG A 284 -3.66 -13.97 13.81
N VAL A 285 -3.32 -14.02 15.10
CA VAL A 285 -2.78 -12.87 15.86
C VAL A 285 -1.33 -13.13 16.24
N PHE A 286 -0.45 -12.20 15.88
CA PHE A 286 0.97 -12.18 16.24
C PHE A 286 1.54 -10.77 16.02
N ASP A 287 2.71 -10.48 16.56
CA ASP A 287 3.45 -9.24 16.25
C ASP A 287 4.20 -9.44 14.91
N PHE A 288 3.76 -8.78 13.83
CA PHE A 288 4.32 -8.97 12.48
C PHE A 288 5.40 -7.94 12.15
N ASN A 289 5.31 -6.73 12.70
CA ASN A 289 6.29 -5.66 12.45
C ASN A 289 7.41 -5.58 13.51
N LEU A 290 7.31 -6.36 14.59
CA LEU A 290 8.20 -6.39 15.76
C LEU A 290 8.21 -5.07 16.56
N ASP A 291 7.04 -4.42 16.70
CA ASP A 291 6.86 -3.21 17.54
C ASP A 291 6.39 -3.49 18.97
N GLY A 292 6.00 -4.73 19.29
CA GLY A 292 5.53 -5.16 20.61
C GLY A 292 4.01 -5.18 20.78
N LEU A 293 3.24 -4.88 19.73
CA LEU A 293 1.77 -4.97 19.72
C LEU A 293 1.28 -6.16 18.87
N PRO A 294 0.10 -6.73 19.17
CA PRO A 294 -0.49 -7.75 18.32
C PRO A 294 -1.09 -7.13 17.04
N ASP A 295 -0.71 -7.70 15.89
CA ASP A 295 -1.31 -7.48 14.58
C ASP A 295 -2.37 -8.55 14.26
N LEU A 296 -3.27 -8.26 13.31
CA LEU A 296 -4.30 -9.18 12.87
C LEU A 296 -4.11 -9.58 11.40
N SER A 297 -3.61 -10.79 11.18
CA SER A 297 -3.64 -11.43 9.87
C SER A 297 -4.91 -12.26 9.68
N TYR A 298 -5.24 -12.56 8.42
CA TYR A 298 -6.21 -13.60 8.10
C TYR A 298 -6.01 -14.18 6.70
N GLY A 299 -6.25 -15.48 6.58
CA GLY A 299 -6.47 -16.11 5.28
C GLY A 299 -7.94 -16.03 4.88
N MET A 300 -8.20 -16.13 3.58
CA MET A 300 -9.56 -16.25 3.03
C MET A 300 -9.63 -17.30 1.91
N ASN A 301 -10.83 -17.60 1.40
CA ASN A 301 -10.94 -18.34 0.14
C ASN A 301 -10.19 -17.65 -1.01
N TRP A 302 -9.96 -18.38 -2.09
CA TRP A 302 -9.14 -17.95 -3.21
C TRP A 302 -7.64 -17.78 -2.91
N GLY A 303 -7.10 -18.41 -1.86
CA GLY A 303 -5.65 -18.51 -1.65
C GLY A 303 -4.93 -17.26 -1.12
N PHE A 304 -5.66 -16.20 -0.76
CA PHE A 304 -5.07 -14.95 -0.29
C PHE A 304 -4.85 -14.96 1.23
N VAL A 305 -3.73 -14.37 1.65
CA VAL A 305 -3.44 -14.00 3.04
C VAL A 305 -3.30 -12.48 3.13
N LYS A 306 -3.95 -11.88 4.13
CA LYS A 306 -4.00 -10.45 4.36
C LYS A 306 -3.53 -10.09 5.76
N MET A 307 -3.10 -8.84 5.94
CA MET A 307 -2.63 -8.31 7.22
C MET A 307 -3.30 -6.97 7.53
N GLN A 308 -3.68 -6.75 8.79
CA GLN A 308 -4.05 -5.45 9.34
C GLN A 308 -3.07 -5.15 10.48
N VAL A 309 -2.16 -4.19 10.25
CA VAL A 309 -1.15 -3.80 11.24
C VAL A 309 -1.72 -2.79 12.23
N ASN A 310 -1.40 -2.99 13.49
CA ASN A 310 -1.77 -2.15 14.62
C ASN A 310 -1.22 -0.72 14.43
N PRO A 311 -2.02 0.34 14.62
CA PRO A 311 -1.54 1.73 14.46
C PRO A 311 -0.74 2.26 15.66
N GLY A 312 -0.52 1.45 16.71
CA GLY A 312 0.21 1.84 17.93
C GLY A 312 -0.60 1.78 19.23
N GLU A 313 -1.73 1.05 19.26
CA GLU A 313 -2.68 1.01 20.38
C GLU A 313 -3.13 -0.43 20.71
N PRO A 314 -2.96 -0.92 21.96
CA PRO A 314 -3.54 -2.19 22.40
C PRO A 314 -5.07 -2.19 22.26
N GLY A 315 -5.66 -3.32 21.89
CA GLY A 315 -7.12 -3.46 21.80
C GLY A 315 -7.77 -2.74 20.61
N VAL A 316 -6.97 -2.25 19.65
CA VAL A 316 -7.49 -1.58 18.45
C VAL A 316 -8.52 -2.45 17.72
N THR A 317 -9.59 -1.84 17.22
CA THR A 317 -10.62 -2.54 16.43
C THR A 317 -10.97 -1.83 15.12
N ASN A 318 -10.25 -0.75 14.77
CA ASN A 318 -10.42 -0.01 13.52
C ASN A 318 -9.08 0.31 12.88
N PHE A 319 -8.66 -0.51 11.92
CA PHE A 319 -7.37 -0.36 11.24
C PHE A 319 -7.43 0.71 10.13
N PRO A 320 -6.36 1.48 9.92
CA PRO A 320 -6.31 2.50 8.86
C PRO A 320 -6.13 1.92 7.45
N ARG A 321 -5.65 0.67 7.33
CA ARG A 321 -5.38 0.02 6.04
C ARG A 321 -5.24 -1.50 6.15
N GLU A 322 -5.44 -2.12 5.00
CA GLU A 322 -5.07 -3.51 4.71
C GLU A 322 -3.69 -3.55 4.04
N ILE A 323 -2.92 -4.60 4.32
CA ILE A 323 -1.69 -4.94 3.63
C ILE A 323 -1.88 -6.31 2.97
N PHE A 324 -1.53 -6.39 1.68
CA PHE A 324 -1.41 -7.65 0.96
C PHE A 324 0.02 -8.16 1.09
N LEU A 325 0.18 -9.39 1.56
CA LEU A 325 1.48 -10.06 1.57
C LEU A 325 1.93 -10.33 0.12
N LYS A 326 3.24 -10.44 -0.10
CA LYS A 326 3.85 -10.59 -1.43
C LYS A 326 4.77 -11.81 -1.49
N ASP A 327 5.07 -12.23 -2.72
CA ASP A 327 6.18 -13.13 -3.01
C ASP A 327 7.48 -12.36 -3.35
N VAL A 328 8.61 -13.07 -3.42
CA VAL A 328 9.92 -12.51 -3.82
C VAL A 328 9.97 -11.85 -5.21
N ASN A 329 8.94 -12.02 -6.04
CA ASN A 329 8.81 -11.35 -7.34
C ASN A 329 8.01 -10.02 -7.24
N GLY A 330 7.50 -9.69 -6.05
CA GLY A 330 6.67 -8.52 -5.78
C GLY A 330 5.18 -8.72 -6.09
N ALA A 331 4.77 -9.92 -6.52
CA ALA A 331 3.38 -10.25 -6.82
C ALA A 331 2.58 -10.44 -5.52
N GLN A 332 1.27 -10.17 -5.56
CA GLN A 332 0.37 -10.44 -4.43
C GLN A 332 0.32 -11.94 -4.16
N LEU A 333 0.52 -12.31 -2.89
CA LEU A 333 0.59 -13.70 -2.45
C LEU A 333 -0.74 -14.42 -2.68
N ASN A 334 -0.70 -15.47 -3.51
CA ASN A 334 -1.84 -16.36 -3.76
C ASN A 334 -1.39 -17.83 -3.82
N ILE A 335 -1.93 -18.67 -2.94
CA ILE A 335 -1.61 -20.10 -2.86
C ILE A 335 -2.78 -21.02 -3.25
N ARG A 336 -3.83 -20.50 -3.91
CA ARG A 336 -5.07 -21.24 -4.21
C ARG A 336 -4.82 -22.49 -5.05
N GLU A 337 -3.94 -22.43 -6.03
CA GLU A 337 -3.65 -23.59 -6.89
C GLU A 337 -3.03 -24.77 -6.12
N LEU A 338 -2.45 -24.48 -4.95
CA LEU A 338 -1.73 -25.44 -4.12
C LEU A 338 -2.64 -26.06 -3.05
N ILE A 339 -3.40 -25.25 -2.28
CA ILE A 339 -4.30 -25.68 -1.18
C ILE A 339 -5.80 -25.75 -1.53
N GLN A 340 -6.19 -25.24 -2.70
CA GLN A 340 -7.58 -24.90 -3.08
C GLN A 340 -8.10 -23.69 -2.27
N ASP A 341 -9.37 -23.70 -1.86
CA ASP A 341 -9.96 -22.64 -1.02
C ASP A 341 -9.67 -22.89 0.47
N ASP A 342 -10.27 -22.09 1.36
CA ASP A 342 -10.02 -22.09 2.81
C ASP A 342 -8.54 -21.85 3.18
N THR A 343 -7.97 -20.68 2.87
CA THR A 343 -6.59 -20.39 3.30
C THR A 343 -6.51 -20.29 4.82
N ILE A 344 -5.76 -21.18 5.48
CA ILE A 344 -5.57 -21.16 6.93
C ILE A 344 -4.09 -20.93 7.24
N PRO A 345 -3.67 -19.68 7.52
CA PRO A 345 -2.26 -19.35 7.77
C PRO A 345 -1.82 -19.67 9.21
N GLU A 346 -0.51 -19.74 9.37
CA GLU A 346 0.28 -19.77 10.60
C GLU A 346 1.60 -19.04 10.33
N PHE A 347 2.09 -18.30 11.32
CA PHE A 347 3.27 -17.46 11.23
C PHE A 347 4.18 -17.69 12.44
N ALA A 348 5.41 -18.13 12.19
CA ALA A 348 6.46 -18.23 13.20
C ALA A 348 7.84 -18.32 12.52
N ASP A 349 8.92 -18.06 13.25
CA ASP A 349 10.29 -18.43 12.83
C ASP A 349 10.46 -19.95 12.91
N LEU A 350 10.12 -20.64 11.81
CA LEU A 350 10.26 -22.09 11.71
C LEU A 350 11.67 -22.47 11.27
N THR A 351 12.36 -21.69 10.43
CA THR A 351 13.75 -22.01 10.04
C THR A 351 14.77 -21.86 11.17
N GLY A 352 14.53 -20.95 12.11
CA GLY A 352 15.48 -20.52 13.15
C GLY A 352 16.43 -19.40 12.72
N ASP A 353 16.08 -18.62 11.70
CA ASP A 353 16.88 -17.49 11.20
C ASP A 353 16.45 -16.12 11.76
N GLY A 354 15.43 -16.08 12.62
CA GLY A 354 14.87 -14.87 13.22
C GLY A 354 13.84 -14.14 12.35
N VAL A 355 13.52 -14.64 11.16
CA VAL A 355 12.51 -14.09 10.26
C VAL A 355 11.23 -14.93 10.37
N VAL A 356 10.05 -14.30 10.24
CA VAL A 356 8.77 -14.99 10.41
C VAL A 356 8.36 -15.66 9.08
N ASP A 357 8.35 -16.99 9.07
CA ASP A 357 7.86 -17.82 7.96
C ASP A 357 6.33 -17.85 7.90
N LEU A 358 5.78 -18.29 6.76
CA LEU A 358 4.37 -18.62 6.60
C LEU A 358 4.20 -20.13 6.39
N VAL A 359 3.44 -20.77 7.29
CA VAL A 359 2.85 -22.09 7.06
C VAL A 359 1.38 -21.93 6.71
N SER A 360 0.85 -22.72 5.78
CA SER A 360 -0.59 -22.67 5.48
C SER A 360 -1.16 -24.02 5.07
N GLY A 361 -2.36 -24.30 5.56
CA GLY A 361 -3.21 -25.39 5.07
C GLY A 361 -4.48 -24.88 4.40
N GLY A 362 -5.31 -25.79 3.91
CA GLY A 362 -6.63 -25.43 3.39
C GLY A 362 -7.52 -26.60 2.96
N MET A 363 -8.47 -26.32 2.06
CA MET A 363 -9.58 -27.23 1.76
C MET A 363 -9.12 -28.63 1.33
N ASN A 364 -8.00 -28.76 0.60
CA ASN A 364 -7.52 -30.06 0.11
C ASN A 364 -6.67 -30.87 1.12
N GLY A 365 -6.51 -30.39 2.37
CA GLY A 365 -5.81 -31.11 3.44
C GLY A 365 -4.28 -31.12 3.35
N LYS A 366 -3.68 -30.53 2.32
CA LYS A 366 -2.21 -30.35 2.24
C LYS A 366 -1.75 -29.24 3.20
N LEU A 367 -0.47 -29.30 3.57
CA LEU A 367 0.24 -28.21 4.25
C LEU A 367 1.41 -27.69 3.40
N LEU A 368 1.58 -26.36 3.40
CA LEU A 368 2.64 -25.63 2.72
C LEU A 368 3.49 -24.85 3.72
N PHE A 369 4.71 -24.56 3.29
CA PHE A 369 5.66 -23.66 3.92
C PHE A 369 6.16 -22.64 2.87
N MET A 370 6.35 -21.40 3.31
CA MET A 370 6.94 -20.31 2.55
C MET A 370 7.94 -19.59 3.46
N GLU A 371 9.20 -19.58 3.05
CA GLU A 371 10.31 -18.99 3.82
C GLU A 371 10.10 -17.47 3.94
N GLY A 372 10.19 -16.94 5.15
CA GLY A 372 10.17 -15.51 5.39
C GLY A 372 11.43 -14.85 4.82
N VAL A 373 11.31 -13.64 4.28
CA VAL A 373 12.46 -12.87 3.80
C VAL A 373 12.48 -11.49 4.45
N SER A 374 13.56 -11.20 5.20
CA SER A 374 13.80 -9.91 5.88
C SER A 374 14.20 -8.82 4.88
N TYR A 375 14.01 -7.55 5.27
CA TYR A 375 14.46 -6.43 4.47
C TYR A 375 15.99 -6.47 4.21
N ARG A 376 16.82 -6.93 5.16
CA ARG A 376 18.28 -7.06 4.95
C ARG A 376 18.62 -8.11 3.91
N GLN A 377 17.95 -9.26 3.95
CA GLN A 377 18.15 -10.32 2.97
C GLN A 377 17.79 -9.86 1.53
N LEU A 378 16.91 -8.88 1.37
CA LEU A 378 16.68 -8.20 0.08
C LEU A 378 17.80 -7.19 -0.27
N LEU A 379 18.18 -6.33 0.68
CA LEU A 379 19.23 -5.31 0.48
C LEU A 379 20.59 -5.94 0.12
N ASP A 380 20.99 -7.01 0.81
CA ASP A 380 22.24 -7.73 0.54
C ASP A 380 22.21 -8.42 -0.84
N GLN A 381 21.06 -8.95 -1.27
CA GLN A 381 20.92 -9.50 -2.63
C GLN A 381 21.03 -8.41 -3.71
N ILE A 382 20.46 -7.23 -3.49
CA ILE A 382 20.61 -6.09 -4.41
C ILE A 382 22.09 -5.67 -4.49
N GLU A 383 22.77 -5.54 -3.35
CA GLU A 383 24.17 -5.13 -3.31
C GLU A 383 25.09 -6.12 -4.03
N VAL A 384 24.90 -7.44 -3.80
CA VAL A 384 25.64 -8.49 -4.50
C VAL A 384 25.40 -8.44 -6.00
N MET A 385 24.14 -8.31 -6.44
CA MET A 385 23.78 -8.26 -7.86
C MET A 385 24.33 -7.02 -8.56
N MET A 386 24.33 -5.84 -7.92
CA MET A 386 24.86 -4.62 -8.53
C MET A 386 26.39 -4.53 -8.45
N THR A 387 27.01 -5.08 -7.40
CA THR A 387 28.48 -5.17 -7.30
C THR A 387 29.06 -6.12 -8.35
N SER A 388 28.40 -7.24 -8.66
CA SER A 388 28.87 -8.16 -9.72
C SER A 388 28.80 -7.58 -11.13
N HIS A 389 28.11 -6.45 -11.32
CA HIS A 389 27.92 -5.76 -12.61
C HIS A 389 28.30 -4.27 -12.56
N GLN A 390 29.23 -3.88 -11.68
CA GLN A 390 29.57 -2.47 -11.39
C GLN A 390 29.97 -1.62 -12.62
N SER A 391 30.43 -2.26 -13.70
CA SER A 391 30.84 -1.61 -14.96
C SER A 391 29.94 -1.89 -16.17
N ASP A 392 29.11 -2.95 -16.16
CA ASP A 392 28.32 -3.42 -17.31
C ASP A 392 26.80 -3.47 -17.07
N LEU A 393 26.31 -3.06 -15.89
CA LEU A 393 24.92 -3.19 -15.45
C LEU A 393 23.87 -2.80 -16.50
N ALA A 394 24.07 -1.69 -17.23
CA ALA A 394 23.15 -1.26 -18.28
C ALA A 394 22.96 -2.33 -19.38
N THR A 395 24.08 -2.86 -19.89
CA THR A 395 24.12 -3.94 -20.89
C THR A 395 23.54 -5.22 -20.30
N PHE A 396 23.88 -5.55 -19.05
CA PHE A 396 23.38 -6.77 -18.42
C PHE A 396 21.86 -6.73 -18.18
N LEU A 397 21.30 -5.62 -17.72
CA LEU A 397 19.84 -5.43 -17.58
C LEU A 397 19.11 -5.43 -18.94
N ARG A 398 19.74 -4.88 -19.98
CA ARG A 398 19.19 -4.85 -21.34
C ARG A 398 19.03 -6.26 -21.90
N ASP A 399 20.02 -7.13 -21.68
CA ASP A 399 20.15 -8.41 -22.39
C ASP A 399 19.76 -9.64 -21.53
N ASN A 400 19.83 -9.54 -20.19
CA ASN A 400 19.41 -10.61 -19.26
C ASN A 400 18.06 -10.29 -18.58
N ALA A 401 17.00 -10.96 -19.05
CA ALA A 401 15.65 -10.76 -18.53
C ALA A 401 15.50 -11.17 -17.06
N ALA A 402 15.90 -12.39 -16.70
CA ALA A 402 15.74 -12.92 -15.35
C ALA A 402 16.51 -12.11 -14.30
N PHE A 403 17.71 -11.62 -14.63
CA PHE A 403 18.45 -10.72 -13.73
C PHE A 403 17.75 -9.38 -13.54
N ARG A 404 17.27 -8.75 -14.62
CA ARG A 404 16.52 -7.48 -14.56
C ARG A 404 15.23 -7.63 -13.75
N GLU A 405 14.45 -8.66 -14.02
CA GLU A 405 13.20 -8.94 -13.31
C GLU A 405 13.45 -9.25 -11.83
N LYS A 406 14.49 -10.03 -11.49
CA LYS A 406 14.88 -10.22 -10.08
C LYS A 406 15.30 -8.90 -9.43
N LEU A 407 16.21 -8.12 -10.03
CA LEU A 407 16.72 -6.89 -9.41
C LEU A 407 15.60 -5.90 -9.12
N ILE A 408 14.74 -5.64 -10.12
CA ILE A 408 13.57 -4.76 -9.97
C ILE A 408 12.57 -5.34 -8.94
N GLY A 409 12.34 -6.66 -8.94
CA GLY A 409 11.50 -7.34 -7.95
C GLY A 409 11.98 -7.15 -6.50
N LEU A 410 13.29 -7.23 -6.24
CA LEU A 410 13.87 -6.94 -4.91
C LEU A 410 13.57 -5.50 -4.46
N HIS A 411 13.65 -4.51 -5.36
CA HIS A 411 13.24 -3.14 -5.05
C HIS A 411 11.71 -3.00 -4.86
N HIS A 412 10.88 -3.72 -5.61
CA HIS A 412 9.42 -3.76 -5.43
C HIS A 412 8.97 -4.48 -4.15
N GLY A 413 9.83 -5.35 -3.57
CA GLY A 413 9.67 -5.89 -2.22
C GLY A 413 9.95 -4.88 -1.11
N LEU A 414 10.73 -3.83 -1.39
CA LEU A 414 11.15 -2.82 -0.42
C LEU A 414 10.35 -1.50 -0.46
N ARG A 415 9.33 -1.38 -1.33
CA ARG A 415 8.46 -0.19 -1.40
C ARG A 415 7.37 -0.16 -0.34
N ASN A 416 6.92 1.02 0.07
CA ASN A 416 5.84 1.27 1.02
C ASN A 416 5.90 0.42 2.32
N LEU A 417 7.11 0.15 2.82
CA LEU A 417 7.37 -0.52 4.10
C LEU A 417 7.07 0.39 5.31
N THR A 418 6.04 1.22 5.20
CA THR A 418 5.64 2.25 6.17
C THR A 418 4.98 1.66 7.41
N TYR A 419 4.80 0.34 7.47
CA TYR A 419 4.31 -0.44 8.61
C TYR A 419 5.44 -0.95 9.52
N LEU A 420 6.69 -0.90 9.07
CA LEU A 420 7.85 -1.28 9.88
C LEU A 420 8.17 -0.21 10.94
N PRO A 421 8.80 -0.58 12.07
CA PRO A 421 9.30 0.36 13.07
C PRO A 421 10.25 1.41 12.46
N LEU A 422 10.25 2.61 13.03
CA LEU A 422 11.05 3.73 12.50
C LEU A 422 12.57 3.45 12.49
N GLN A 423 13.07 2.60 13.39
CA GLN A 423 14.50 2.21 13.42
C GLN A 423 14.90 1.37 12.20
N ASP A 424 14.06 0.42 11.77
CA ASP A 424 14.35 -0.48 10.65
C ASP A 424 14.14 0.25 9.32
N ARG A 425 13.16 1.16 9.29
CA ARG A 425 12.97 2.16 8.23
C ARG A 425 14.17 3.09 8.07
N GLN A 426 14.81 3.53 9.15
CA GLN A 426 16.06 4.30 9.11
C GLN A 426 17.22 3.50 8.50
N VAL A 427 17.34 2.19 8.80
CA VAL A 427 18.36 1.33 8.18
C VAL A 427 18.15 1.24 6.67
N ILE A 428 16.91 1.07 6.21
CA ILE A 428 16.57 1.05 4.77
C ILE A 428 16.89 2.40 4.12
N ARG A 429 16.55 3.52 4.77
CA ARG A 429 16.89 4.90 4.32
C ARG A 429 18.40 5.08 4.15
N ASP A 430 19.16 4.74 5.19
CA ASP A 430 20.61 4.89 5.22
C ASP A 430 21.29 4.02 4.16
N TRP A 431 20.85 2.77 4.00
CA TRP A 431 21.34 1.88 2.95
C TRP A 431 21.09 2.47 1.56
N TYR A 432 19.88 2.99 1.26
CA TYR A 432 19.57 3.54 -0.05
C TYR A 432 20.39 4.79 -0.40
N ARG A 433 20.59 5.69 0.57
CA ARG A 433 21.50 6.84 0.42
C ARG A 433 22.91 6.36 0.03
N ASP A 434 23.44 5.40 0.77
CA ASP A 434 24.82 4.94 0.60
C ASP A 434 24.98 4.09 -0.68
N HIS A 435 23.94 3.37 -1.09
CA HIS A 435 23.89 2.62 -2.35
C HIS A 435 23.87 3.55 -3.58
N ILE A 436 23.10 4.65 -3.55
CA ILE A 436 23.20 5.71 -4.58
C ILE A 436 24.61 6.32 -4.63
N ALA A 437 25.27 6.47 -3.48
CA ALA A 437 26.66 6.94 -3.41
C ALA A 437 27.70 5.91 -3.89
N ARG A 438 27.40 4.61 -3.87
CA ARG A 438 28.25 3.53 -4.42
C ARG A 438 28.09 3.36 -5.94
N PHE A 439 26.89 3.59 -6.49
CA PHE A 439 26.59 3.47 -7.92
C PHE A 439 26.07 4.79 -8.55
N PRO A 440 26.74 5.94 -8.35
CA PRO A 440 26.23 7.24 -8.81
C PRO A 440 26.10 7.32 -10.34
N GLN A 441 26.91 6.57 -11.10
CA GLN A 441 26.84 6.47 -12.55
C GLN A 441 25.56 5.78 -13.07
N TYR A 442 24.81 5.08 -12.20
CA TYR A 442 23.55 4.43 -12.53
C TYR A 442 22.35 5.01 -11.76
N LEU A 443 22.57 5.51 -10.54
CA LEU A 443 21.51 5.83 -9.58
C LEU A 443 21.38 7.32 -9.24
N ARG A 444 22.16 8.22 -9.82
CA ARG A 444 21.89 9.66 -9.75
C ARG A 444 21.17 10.17 -10.98
N LYS A 445 20.47 11.30 -10.83
CA LYS A 445 19.82 12.01 -11.93
C LYS A 445 20.87 12.49 -12.93
N GLN A 446 20.69 12.08 -14.17
CA GLN A 446 21.50 12.40 -15.34
C GLN A 446 20.62 12.24 -16.59
N GLU A 447 21.16 12.46 -17.78
CA GLU A 447 20.53 12.08 -19.05
C GLU A 447 21.15 10.76 -19.51
N LEU A 448 20.32 9.76 -19.82
CA LEU A 448 20.73 8.43 -20.28
C LEU A 448 20.18 8.15 -21.69
N ASP A 449 20.98 7.48 -22.53
CA ASP A 449 20.53 7.06 -23.86
C ASP A 449 19.59 5.84 -23.73
N THR A 450 18.29 6.09 -23.81
CA THR A 450 17.26 5.04 -23.73
C THR A 450 17.35 3.96 -24.82
N ALA A 451 18.15 4.13 -25.88
CA ALA A 451 18.44 3.05 -26.83
C ALA A 451 19.40 1.98 -26.25
N ILE A 452 20.30 2.39 -25.35
CA ILE A 452 21.31 1.55 -24.70
C ILE A 452 20.86 1.19 -23.28
N ASP A 453 20.48 2.21 -22.51
CA ASP A 453 20.35 2.21 -21.05
C ASP A 453 18.89 2.09 -20.57
N ALA A 454 17.96 1.67 -21.44
CA ALA A 454 16.49 1.66 -21.23
C ALA A 454 15.98 1.17 -19.86
N CYS A 455 16.75 0.37 -19.13
CA CYS A 455 16.38 -0.18 -17.82
C CYS A 455 16.81 0.70 -16.64
N LEU A 456 17.85 1.53 -16.81
CA LEU A 456 18.43 2.34 -15.74
C LEU A 456 17.51 3.48 -15.26
N PRO A 457 16.79 4.25 -16.11
CA PRO A 457 15.85 5.25 -15.61
C PRO A 457 14.78 4.67 -14.69
N TYR A 458 14.29 3.46 -14.98
CA TYR A 458 13.31 2.74 -14.15
C TYR A 458 13.91 2.25 -12.83
N LEU A 459 15.13 1.69 -12.85
CA LEU A 459 15.85 1.27 -11.65
C LEU A 459 16.16 2.46 -10.73
N ALA A 460 16.71 3.53 -11.28
CA ALA A 460 17.02 4.76 -10.54
C ALA A 460 15.75 5.38 -9.94
N ALA A 461 14.67 5.49 -10.71
CA ALA A 461 13.38 5.97 -10.23
C ALA A 461 12.86 5.16 -9.02
N GLN A 462 12.88 3.83 -9.09
CA GLN A 462 12.44 2.98 -7.98
C GLN A 462 13.34 3.13 -6.75
N VAL A 463 14.66 3.28 -6.94
CA VAL A 463 15.61 3.57 -5.86
C VAL A 463 15.32 4.92 -5.19
N TRP A 464 15.02 5.97 -5.96
CA TRP A 464 14.69 7.29 -5.41
C TRP A 464 13.38 7.28 -4.63
N ILE A 465 12.37 6.57 -5.15
CA ILE A 465 11.07 6.39 -4.49
C ILE A 465 11.22 5.58 -3.20
N ASN A 466 11.95 4.46 -3.21
CA ASN A 466 12.18 3.68 -2.00
C ASN A 466 12.96 4.48 -0.94
N LEU A 467 13.95 5.31 -1.35
CA LEU A 467 14.64 6.24 -0.45
C LEU A 467 13.66 7.26 0.16
N PHE A 468 12.77 7.85 -0.63
CA PHE A 468 11.77 8.79 -0.12
C PHE A 468 10.75 8.11 0.79
N GLU A 469 10.12 7.03 0.34
CA GLU A 469 9.06 6.33 1.07
C GLU A 469 9.55 5.70 2.39
N SER A 470 10.86 5.44 2.51
CA SER A 470 11.48 4.85 3.70
C SER A 470 11.11 5.59 4.99
N MET A 471 11.03 6.92 5.01
CA MET A 471 10.78 7.71 6.22
C MET A 471 9.44 8.46 6.19
N PRO A 472 8.92 8.94 7.34
CA PRO A 472 7.85 9.92 7.38
C PRO A 472 8.26 11.19 6.63
N ASP A 473 7.31 11.77 5.88
CA ASP A 473 7.59 12.94 5.05
C ASP A 473 7.96 14.18 5.90
N SER A 474 9.01 14.88 5.49
CA SER A 474 9.50 16.08 6.15
C SER A 474 10.44 16.88 5.24
N ALA A 475 10.50 18.19 5.45
CA ALA A 475 11.38 19.07 4.68
C ALA A 475 12.89 18.73 4.83
N SER A 476 13.32 18.05 5.90
CA SER A 476 14.70 17.53 6.00
C SER A 476 14.89 16.32 5.10
N HIS A 477 14.04 15.30 5.25
CA HIS A 477 14.13 14.06 4.47
C HIS A 477 13.97 14.31 2.96
N ARG A 478 13.08 15.21 2.55
CA ARG A 478 12.96 15.69 1.15
C ARG A 478 14.28 16.27 0.62
N ARG A 479 14.99 17.10 1.41
CA ARG A 479 16.30 17.68 1.04
C ARG A 479 17.43 16.65 1.03
N GLU A 480 17.48 15.77 2.03
CA GLU A 480 18.45 14.66 2.11
C GLU A 480 18.29 13.71 0.90
N THR A 481 17.04 13.40 0.52
CA THR A 481 16.72 12.60 -0.66
C THR A 481 17.13 13.32 -1.94
N ALA A 482 16.74 14.58 -2.13
CA ALA A 482 17.12 15.38 -3.31
C ALA A 482 18.66 15.42 -3.50
N ALA A 483 19.41 15.65 -2.42
CA ALA A 483 20.88 15.69 -2.45
C ALA A 483 21.50 14.31 -2.74
N SER A 484 20.91 13.23 -2.23
CA SER A 484 21.35 11.85 -2.49
C SER A 484 21.21 11.49 -3.98
N CYS A 485 20.01 11.71 -4.52
CA CYS A 485 19.64 11.44 -5.92
C CYS A 485 20.31 12.40 -6.92
N GLY A 486 20.97 13.46 -6.47
CA GLY A 486 21.66 14.44 -7.34
C GLY A 486 20.72 15.42 -8.03
N PHE A 487 19.57 15.74 -7.42
CA PHE A 487 18.60 16.67 -7.98
C PHE A 487 19.08 18.13 -7.89
N SER A 488 18.65 18.96 -8.84
CA SER A 488 18.98 20.39 -8.92
C SER A 488 17.83 21.21 -9.51
N GLY A 489 17.83 22.52 -9.21
CA GLY A 489 16.79 23.47 -9.65
C GLY A 489 15.38 23.03 -9.25
N LEU A 490 14.44 23.16 -10.18
CA LEU A 490 13.02 22.86 -9.96
C LEU A 490 12.73 21.42 -9.50
N HIS A 491 13.62 20.45 -9.75
CA HIS A 491 13.46 19.09 -9.21
C HIS A 491 13.67 19.04 -7.68
N VAL A 492 14.47 19.95 -7.13
CA VAL A 492 14.61 20.13 -5.67
C VAL A 492 13.40 20.88 -5.14
N GLU A 493 12.92 21.90 -5.84
CA GLU A 493 11.77 22.72 -5.40
C GLU A 493 10.46 21.90 -5.38
N LEU A 494 10.19 21.11 -6.42
CA LEU A 494 9.08 20.14 -6.47
C LEU A 494 9.12 19.15 -5.29
N LEU A 495 10.27 18.54 -5.02
CA LEU A 495 10.40 17.55 -3.94
C LEU A 495 10.39 18.19 -2.55
N VAL A 496 11.03 19.35 -2.36
CA VAL A 496 11.16 20.00 -1.05
C VAL A 496 9.90 20.76 -0.64
N ASP A 497 9.26 21.49 -1.56
CA ASP A 497 8.04 22.24 -1.25
C ASP A 497 6.80 21.33 -1.26
N LEU A 498 6.66 20.48 -2.30
CA LEU A 498 5.43 19.73 -2.55
C LEU A 498 5.51 18.26 -2.15
N GLY A 499 6.71 17.66 -2.13
CA GLY A 499 6.90 16.22 -1.93
C GLY A 499 6.86 15.42 -3.24
N LEU A 500 6.95 16.10 -4.38
CA LEU A 500 6.69 15.55 -5.70
C LEU A 500 8.01 15.25 -6.44
N PHE A 501 8.20 14.00 -6.87
CA PHE A 501 9.22 13.60 -7.82
C PHE A 501 8.80 13.91 -9.25
N TYR A 502 9.73 14.46 -10.04
CA TYR A 502 9.58 14.51 -11.50
C TYR A 502 10.66 13.64 -12.16
N ILE A 503 10.21 12.62 -12.90
CA ILE A 503 11.05 11.53 -13.40
C ILE A 503 10.97 11.53 -14.93
N GLU A 504 11.93 12.20 -15.56
CA GLU A 504 11.86 12.63 -16.97
C GLU A 504 13.19 12.50 -17.73
N ASN A 505 14.12 11.67 -17.21
CA ASN A 505 15.44 11.38 -17.81
C ASN A 505 16.30 12.65 -18.12
N SER A 506 16.07 13.75 -17.42
CA SER A 506 16.72 15.06 -17.60
C SER A 506 16.50 15.74 -18.95
N ARG A 507 15.43 15.37 -19.67
CA ARG A 507 15.12 15.86 -21.03
C ARG A 507 14.00 16.90 -21.07
N SER A 508 13.33 17.17 -19.95
CA SER A 508 12.25 18.16 -19.87
C SER A 508 12.75 19.61 -19.93
N SER A 509 11.96 20.49 -20.55
CA SER A 509 12.28 21.93 -20.59
C SER A 509 12.07 22.59 -19.21
N VAL A 510 12.81 23.68 -18.95
CA VAL A 510 12.62 24.47 -17.72
C VAL A 510 11.19 25.03 -17.61
N ARG A 511 10.52 25.39 -18.73
CA ARG A 511 9.12 25.83 -18.70
C ARG A 511 8.16 24.68 -18.38
N SER A 512 8.45 23.45 -18.82
CA SER A 512 7.67 22.25 -18.45
C SER A 512 7.80 21.94 -16.96
N GLN A 513 9.03 21.98 -16.42
CA GLN A 513 9.29 21.83 -14.98
C GLN A 513 8.57 22.93 -14.16
N GLN A 514 8.64 24.18 -14.63
CA GLN A 514 8.01 25.32 -13.96
C GLN A 514 6.48 25.24 -14.02
N ALA A 515 5.90 24.88 -15.17
CA ALA A 515 4.45 24.72 -15.31
C ALA A 515 3.90 23.58 -14.43
N LEU A 516 4.63 22.47 -14.29
CA LEU A 516 4.30 21.41 -13.34
C LEU A 516 4.35 21.93 -11.89
N TYR A 517 5.39 22.66 -11.51
CA TYR A 517 5.51 23.27 -10.18
C TYR A 517 4.39 24.28 -9.90
N ASP A 518 4.12 25.18 -10.84
CA ASP A 518 3.08 26.22 -10.73
C ASP A 518 1.69 25.59 -10.56
N LEU A 519 1.34 24.56 -11.37
CA LEU A 519 0.08 23.82 -11.25
C LEU A 519 0.00 23.04 -9.93
N ALA A 520 1.02 22.25 -9.62
CA ALA A 520 1.02 21.37 -8.45
C ALA A 520 0.96 22.16 -7.13
N LYS A 521 1.58 23.35 -7.08
CA LYS A 521 1.58 24.29 -5.94
C LYS A 521 0.31 25.12 -5.82
N ALA A 522 -0.44 25.32 -6.91
CA ALA A 522 -1.70 26.05 -6.90
C ALA A 522 -2.91 25.18 -6.47
N ILE A 523 -2.72 23.85 -6.36
CA ILE A 523 -3.68 22.92 -5.76
C ILE A 523 -3.53 22.95 -4.22
N PRO A 524 -4.62 22.95 -3.43
CA PRO A 524 -4.53 22.86 -1.97
C PRO A 524 -3.74 21.62 -1.50
N PRO A 525 -2.83 21.73 -0.50
CA PRO A 525 -2.06 20.59 0.01
C PRO A 525 -2.92 19.44 0.54
N GLU A 526 -4.14 19.70 0.99
CA GLU A 526 -5.10 18.68 1.42
C GLU A 526 -5.63 17.82 0.25
N LEU A 527 -5.52 18.32 -0.99
CA LEU A 527 -5.93 17.64 -2.23
C LEU A 527 -4.73 17.11 -3.05
N GLN A 528 -3.58 17.79 -2.98
CA GLN A 528 -2.37 17.40 -3.71
C GLN A 528 -1.69 16.20 -3.03
N ILE A 529 -2.02 14.99 -3.48
CA ILE A 529 -1.47 13.73 -2.95
C ILE A 529 -0.50 13.02 -3.91
N VAL A 530 -0.10 13.66 -5.02
CA VAL A 530 0.79 13.05 -6.02
C VAL A 530 2.24 13.13 -5.58
N GLU A 531 2.83 11.98 -5.24
CA GLU A 531 4.25 11.89 -4.86
C GLU A 531 5.17 11.71 -6.06
N VAL A 532 4.68 11.18 -7.20
CA VAL A 532 5.49 10.88 -8.38
C VAL A 532 4.79 11.28 -9.67
N VAL A 533 5.48 12.07 -10.50
CA VAL A 533 5.10 12.36 -11.88
C VAL A 533 6.21 11.81 -12.79
N THR A 534 5.85 10.93 -13.72
CA THR A 534 6.79 10.47 -14.76
C THR A 534 6.51 11.16 -16.10
N GLN A 535 7.48 11.22 -17.01
CA GLN A 535 7.26 11.64 -18.39
C GLN A 535 7.62 10.50 -19.35
N ASP A 536 6.59 9.81 -19.87
CA ASP A 536 6.71 8.58 -20.64
C ASP A 536 7.55 8.78 -21.92
N ASP A 537 7.37 9.91 -22.62
CA ASP A 537 8.13 10.24 -23.85
C ASP A 537 9.66 10.28 -23.67
N PHE A 538 10.14 10.42 -22.44
CA PHE A 538 11.57 10.46 -22.12
C PHE A 538 12.08 9.20 -21.41
N LEU A 539 11.19 8.30 -21.00
CA LEU A 539 11.50 7.03 -20.33
C LEU A 539 11.30 5.80 -21.22
N ARG A 540 10.31 5.81 -22.13
CA ARG A 540 9.78 4.65 -22.88
C ARG A 540 10.80 3.54 -23.18
N PRO A 541 10.68 2.35 -22.56
CA PRO A 541 11.55 1.23 -22.87
C PRO A 541 11.21 0.64 -24.26
N PRO A 542 12.14 -0.10 -24.89
CA PRO A 542 11.87 -0.84 -26.12
C PRO A 542 10.63 -1.74 -26.01
N LYS A 543 9.81 -1.75 -27.08
CA LYS A 543 8.56 -2.53 -27.16
C LYS A 543 8.78 -3.98 -26.72
N GLY A 544 7.92 -4.46 -25.81
CA GLY A 544 7.95 -5.84 -25.30
C GLY A 544 8.70 -6.03 -23.99
N ARG A 545 9.11 -4.95 -23.30
CA ARG A 545 9.72 -5.02 -21.95
C ARG A 545 8.80 -4.36 -20.90
N SER A 546 8.31 -5.13 -19.95
CA SER A 546 7.52 -4.62 -18.82
C SER A 546 8.45 -4.13 -17.70
N LEU A 547 8.87 -2.87 -17.79
CA LEU A 547 9.40 -2.12 -16.65
C LEU A 547 8.28 -1.26 -16.07
N ARG A 548 8.22 -1.18 -14.74
CA ARG A 548 7.25 -0.37 -14.01
C ARG A 548 7.95 0.33 -12.86
N ILE A 549 7.53 1.56 -12.60
CA ILE A 549 7.80 2.30 -11.38
C ILE A 549 6.58 2.10 -10.48
N GLU A 550 6.80 1.84 -9.20
CA GLU A 550 5.76 1.61 -8.20
C GLU A 550 5.95 2.50 -6.97
N SER A 551 5.03 3.45 -6.76
CA SER A 551 4.96 4.35 -5.58
C SER A 551 3.64 4.21 -4.82
N ARG A 552 3.46 4.96 -3.72
CA ARG A 552 2.15 5.12 -3.04
C ARG A 552 1.12 5.87 -3.89
N ALA A 553 1.54 6.91 -4.60
CA ALA A 553 0.71 7.69 -5.51
C ALA A 553 1.56 8.24 -6.67
N GLY A 554 1.03 8.23 -7.90
CA GLY A 554 1.74 8.76 -9.06
C GLY A 554 0.90 8.82 -10.33
N VAL A 555 1.42 9.56 -11.32
CA VAL A 555 0.77 9.88 -12.61
C VAL A 555 1.79 9.97 -13.76
N ASN A 556 1.35 9.94 -15.02
CA ASN A 556 2.26 9.84 -16.18
C ASN A 556 1.94 10.88 -17.26
N LEU A 557 2.89 11.75 -17.59
CA LEU A 557 2.75 12.76 -18.65
C LEU A 557 3.23 12.23 -20.00
N PHE A 558 2.57 12.68 -21.07
CA PHE A 558 2.78 12.25 -22.46
C PHE A 558 2.68 13.43 -23.47
N ALA A 559 3.05 14.63 -23.01
CA ALA A 559 3.00 15.88 -23.77
C ALA A 559 4.22 16.77 -23.46
N GLN A 560 4.42 17.85 -24.22
CA GLN A 560 5.48 18.85 -24.01
C GLN A 560 4.93 20.26 -24.23
N VAL A 561 5.56 21.26 -23.60
CA VAL A 561 5.15 22.67 -23.70
C VAL A 561 5.41 23.22 -25.10
N GLY A 562 4.44 23.94 -25.64
CA GLY A 562 4.48 24.59 -26.96
C GLY A 562 3.38 24.14 -27.92
N GLU A 563 2.66 23.05 -27.61
CA GLU A 563 1.49 22.63 -28.39
C GLU A 563 0.24 23.40 -27.94
N SER A 564 -0.28 24.28 -28.80
CA SER A 564 -1.51 25.05 -28.51
C SER A 564 -2.76 24.31 -28.97
N SER A 565 -3.81 24.32 -28.14
CA SER A 565 -5.14 23.78 -28.47
C SER A 565 -6.25 24.75 -28.03
N GLU A 566 -7.45 24.64 -28.61
CA GLU A 566 -8.64 25.31 -28.08
C GLU A 566 -9.12 24.55 -26.84
N GLY A 567 -9.16 25.25 -25.70
CA GLY A 567 -9.38 24.63 -24.40
C GLY A 567 -10.82 24.26 -24.07
N PHE A 568 -11.79 24.67 -24.90
CA PHE A 568 -13.22 24.66 -24.62
C PHE A 568 -14.08 24.28 -25.85
N PRO A 569 -15.35 23.89 -25.65
CA PRO A 569 -16.35 23.76 -26.72
C PRO A 569 -16.49 24.98 -27.63
N ALA A 570 -16.93 24.76 -28.86
CA ALA A 570 -17.04 25.81 -29.90
C ALA A 570 -18.11 26.89 -29.63
N ASP A 571 -18.98 26.72 -28.62
CA ASP A 571 -19.89 27.75 -28.13
C ASP A 571 -19.34 28.52 -26.91
N ALA A 572 -18.11 28.26 -26.45
CA ALA A 572 -17.43 29.08 -25.45
C ALA A 572 -16.80 30.35 -26.07
N THR A 573 -16.24 31.20 -25.22
CA THR A 573 -15.31 32.26 -25.65
C THR A 573 -13.97 31.60 -26.02
N PRO A 574 -13.45 31.74 -27.26
CA PRO A 574 -12.21 31.08 -27.69
C PRO A 574 -11.06 31.34 -26.73
N THR A 575 -10.38 30.27 -26.32
CA THR A 575 -9.36 30.30 -25.27
C THR A 575 -8.30 29.26 -25.62
N LEU A 576 -7.32 29.71 -26.41
CA LEU A 576 -6.12 28.94 -26.70
C LEU A 576 -5.28 28.74 -25.43
N ILE A 577 -4.74 27.53 -25.28
CA ILE A 577 -3.98 27.08 -24.10
C ILE A 577 -2.86 26.12 -24.51
N ASP A 578 -1.87 25.97 -23.62
CA ASP A 578 -0.82 24.94 -23.75
C ASP A 578 -1.33 23.53 -23.37
N GLY A 579 -1.08 22.56 -24.24
CA GLY A 579 -1.53 21.17 -24.10
C GLY A 579 -0.80 20.34 -23.03
N PHE A 580 0.45 20.68 -22.68
CA PHE A 580 1.13 20.02 -21.55
C PHE A 580 0.46 20.41 -20.23
N CYS A 581 0.09 21.68 -20.05
CA CYS A 581 -0.69 22.10 -18.88
C CYS A 581 -2.06 21.41 -18.78
N VAL A 582 -2.72 21.11 -19.91
CA VAL A 582 -3.95 20.29 -19.94
C VAL A 582 -3.67 18.89 -19.41
N VAL A 583 -2.65 18.20 -19.92
CA VAL A 583 -2.30 16.85 -19.47
C VAL A 583 -1.91 16.83 -17.98
N VAL A 584 -1.11 17.80 -17.52
CA VAL A 584 -0.78 17.93 -16.08
C VAL A 584 -2.03 18.14 -15.23
N ALA A 585 -2.95 19.03 -15.64
CA ALA A 585 -4.19 19.27 -14.91
C ALA A 585 -5.08 18.01 -14.86
N HIS A 586 -5.23 17.30 -15.98
CA HIS A 586 -5.95 16.04 -16.07
C HIS A 586 -5.36 14.98 -15.14
N GLU A 587 -4.09 14.65 -15.31
CA GLU A 587 -3.38 13.61 -14.58
C GLU A 587 -3.40 13.83 -13.06
N LEU A 588 -3.09 15.05 -12.60
CA LEU A 588 -3.15 15.39 -11.17
C LEU A 588 -4.58 15.24 -10.61
N ASN A 589 -5.62 15.51 -11.42
CA ASN A 589 -7.01 15.44 -10.93
C ASN A 589 -7.52 14.01 -10.68
N HIS A 590 -6.95 12.96 -11.29
CA HIS A 590 -7.25 11.57 -10.90
C HIS A 590 -6.91 11.30 -9.42
N ASN A 591 -5.81 11.88 -8.92
CA ASN A 591 -5.41 11.74 -7.52
C ASN A 591 -6.18 12.69 -6.59
N ILE A 592 -6.53 13.90 -7.06
CA ILE A 592 -7.41 14.82 -6.33
C ILE A 592 -8.81 14.23 -6.17
N GLU A 593 -9.31 13.48 -7.14
CA GLU A 593 -10.56 12.72 -7.04
C GLU A 593 -10.53 11.77 -5.83
N HIS A 594 -9.44 11.00 -5.69
CA HIS A 594 -9.23 10.12 -4.55
C HIS A 594 -9.02 10.87 -3.22
N ALA A 595 -8.44 12.08 -3.22
CA ALA A 595 -8.31 12.91 -2.02
C ALA A 595 -9.66 13.48 -1.56
N ALA A 596 -10.38 14.12 -2.48
CA ALA A 596 -11.73 14.65 -2.26
C ALA A 596 -12.69 13.55 -1.82
N GLY A 597 -12.60 12.36 -2.43
CA GLY A 597 -13.36 11.17 -2.06
C GLY A 597 -13.05 10.59 -0.67
N ARG A 598 -12.02 11.07 0.04
CA ARG A 598 -11.75 10.79 1.47
C ARG A 598 -12.16 11.93 2.40
N ILE A 599 -12.07 13.17 1.94
CA ILE A 599 -12.44 14.39 2.70
C ILE A 599 -13.96 14.55 2.78
N TYR A 600 -14.67 14.25 1.70
CA TYR A 600 -16.09 14.54 1.54
C TYR A 600 -16.90 13.24 1.36
N PRO A 601 -17.69 12.80 2.36
CA PRO A 601 -18.52 11.60 2.24
C PRO A 601 -19.53 11.61 1.08
N TRP A 602 -19.93 12.80 0.62
CA TRP A 602 -20.87 13.01 -0.47
C TRP A 602 -20.24 12.97 -1.87
N PHE A 603 -18.90 13.07 -2.00
CA PHE A 603 -18.22 13.32 -3.27
C PHE A 603 -18.55 12.31 -4.37
N TRP A 604 -18.43 11.02 -4.07
CA TRP A 604 -18.70 9.95 -5.02
C TRP A 604 -20.15 9.99 -5.52
N GLN A 605 -21.12 10.17 -4.62
CA GLN A 605 -22.51 10.33 -4.99
C GLN A 605 -22.70 11.55 -5.89
N ARG A 606 -22.11 12.70 -5.55
CA ARG A 606 -22.26 13.94 -6.31
C ARG A 606 -21.67 13.85 -7.72
N LYS A 607 -20.51 13.22 -7.88
CA LYS A 607 -19.91 12.98 -9.22
C LYS A 607 -20.86 12.18 -10.12
N PHE A 608 -21.47 11.12 -9.60
CA PHE A 608 -22.41 10.30 -10.37
C PHE A 608 -23.77 10.97 -10.58
N GLU A 609 -24.22 11.82 -9.66
CA GLU A 609 -25.39 12.70 -9.86
C GLU A 609 -25.22 13.63 -11.05
N LEU A 610 -24.06 14.26 -11.21
CA LEU A 610 -23.82 15.19 -12.31
C LEU A 610 -23.84 14.49 -13.68
N LEU A 611 -23.30 13.27 -13.76
CA LEU A 611 -23.40 12.43 -14.97
C LEU A 611 -24.86 12.03 -15.25
N GLU A 612 -25.65 11.70 -14.21
CA GLU A 612 -27.06 11.33 -14.34
C GLU A 612 -27.95 12.55 -14.71
N GLN A 613 -27.64 13.74 -14.20
CA GLN A 613 -28.30 15.01 -14.55
C GLN A 613 -28.02 15.47 -15.98
N ALA A 614 -26.80 15.24 -16.47
CA ALA A 614 -26.41 15.59 -17.83
C ALA A 614 -26.95 14.59 -18.88
N ALA A 615 -27.16 13.32 -18.50
CA ALA A 615 -27.47 12.23 -19.42
C ALA A 615 -28.85 12.33 -20.12
N PRO A 616 -28.96 11.79 -21.35
CA PRO A 616 -30.25 11.63 -22.02
C PRO A 616 -31.10 10.53 -21.36
N PRO A 617 -32.45 10.65 -21.39
CA PRO A 617 -33.36 9.77 -20.66
C PRO A 617 -33.43 8.32 -21.19
N ASP A 618 -32.69 7.97 -22.25
CA ASP A 618 -32.53 6.58 -22.72
C ASP A 618 -31.37 5.86 -22.04
N VAL A 619 -30.40 6.61 -21.50
CA VAL A 619 -29.32 6.08 -20.66
C VAL A 619 -29.87 5.82 -19.25
N VAL A 620 -29.37 4.77 -18.60
CA VAL A 620 -29.82 4.33 -17.28
C VAL A 620 -28.65 4.28 -16.32
N PHE A 621 -28.88 4.75 -15.10
CA PHE A 621 -27.96 4.65 -13.96
C PHE A 621 -28.53 3.66 -12.94
N ARG A 622 -27.63 3.05 -12.16
CA ARG A 622 -27.99 2.01 -11.18
C ARG A 622 -28.83 2.57 -10.03
N ASP A 623 -29.75 1.75 -9.52
CA ASP A 623 -30.44 2.04 -8.26
C ASP A 623 -29.42 2.05 -7.12
N ARG A 624 -29.12 3.26 -6.64
CA ARG A 624 -28.11 3.54 -5.61
C ARG A 624 -28.33 2.77 -4.31
N LYS A 625 -29.57 2.33 -4.02
CA LYS A 625 -29.93 1.55 -2.82
C LYS A 625 -29.83 0.04 -3.03
N LYS A 626 -29.53 -0.45 -4.24
CA LYS A 626 -29.52 -1.88 -4.59
C LYS A 626 -28.28 -2.36 -5.34
N ALA A 627 -27.65 -1.51 -6.16
CA ALA A 627 -26.61 -1.91 -7.12
C ALA A 627 -25.41 -0.94 -7.18
N GLY A 628 -25.28 -0.02 -6.23
CA GLY A 628 -24.23 1.00 -6.24
C GLY A 628 -24.49 2.13 -7.25
N LEU A 629 -23.43 2.82 -7.66
CA LEU A 629 -23.51 4.05 -8.47
C LEU A 629 -23.15 3.79 -9.95
N GLY A 630 -23.42 4.78 -10.80
CA GLY A 630 -22.95 4.83 -12.19
C GLY A 630 -23.84 4.13 -13.23
N PHE A 631 -23.34 4.11 -14.46
CA PHE A 631 -24.02 3.63 -15.67
C PHE A 631 -24.42 2.14 -15.58
N ASP A 632 -25.66 1.84 -15.94
CA ASP A 632 -26.20 0.48 -16.10
C ASP A 632 -26.36 0.17 -17.59
N LEU A 633 -25.33 -0.49 -18.16
CA LEU A 633 -25.32 -0.94 -19.54
C LEU A 633 -26.49 -1.88 -19.86
N ASN A 634 -26.85 -2.78 -18.96
CA ASN A 634 -27.89 -3.79 -19.19
C ASN A 634 -29.29 -3.15 -19.21
N ALA A 635 -29.56 -2.26 -18.26
CA ALA A 635 -30.83 -1.52 -18.22
C ALA A 635 -30.94 -0.50 -19.37
N THR A 636 -29.81 0.09 -19.80
CA THR A 636 -29.74 0.95 -20.99
C THR A 636 -30.02 0.17 -22.26
N GLN A 637 -29.35 -0.96 -22.48
CA GLN A 637 -29.63 -1.88 -23.59
C GLN A 637 -31.09 -2.35 -23.62
N ALA A 638 -31.68 -2.67 -22.46
CA ALA A 638 -33.09 -3.01 -22.34
C ALA A 638 -34.02 -1.82 -22.71
N ARG A 639 -33.69 -0.59 -22.28
CA ARG A 639 -34.46 0.62 -22.60
C ARG A 639 -34.37 0.97 -24.10
N PHE A 640 -33.19 0.86 -24.69
CA PHE A 640 -32.97 1.05 -26.14
C PHE A 640 -33.80 0.04 -26.95
N ARG A 641 -33.76 -1.24 -26.57
CA ARG A 641 -34.55 -2.28 -27.23
C ARG A 641 -36.06 -2.07 -27.08
N ALA A 642 -36.52 -1.68 -25.89
CA ALA A 642 -37.93 -1.38 -25.63
C ALA A 642 -38.46 -0.17 -26.42
N LYS A 643 -37.58 0.78 -26.78
CA LYS A 643 -37.89 1.94 -27.63
C LYS A 643 -37.64 1.70 -29.13
N GLY A 644 -37.16 0.52 -29.54
CA GLY A 644 -36.81 0.23 -30.92
C GLY A 644 -35.55 0.96 -31.43
N LEU A 645 -34.74 1.53 -30.53
CA LEU A 645 -33.45 2.17 -30.85
C LEU A 645 -32.35 1.13 -31.17
N TRP A 646 -32.55 -0.12 -30.75
CA TRP A 646 -31.63 -1.24 -30.93
C TRP A 646 -32.41 -2.54 -31.12
N ASP A 647 -31.91 -3.46 -31.96
CA ASP A 647 -32.56 -4.74 -32.27
C ASP A 647 -32.37 -5.81 -31.16
N GLY A 648 -31.29 -5.67 -30.37
CA GLY A 648 -30.87 -6.65 -29.37
C GLY A 648 -29.67 -7.51 -29.80
N ASN A 649 -29.02 -7.20 -30.93
CA ASN A 649 -27.83 -7.89 -31.40
C ASN A 649 -26.58 -7.28 -30.77
N SER A 650 -25.91 -8.01 -29.87
CA SER A 650 -24.70 -7.54 -29.18
C SER A 650 -23.57 -7.13 -30.12
N ALA A 651 -23.49 -7.71 -31.33
CA ALA A 651 -22.46 -7.39 -32.32
C ALA A 651 -22.57 -5.97 -32.92
N ASN A 652 -23.74 -5.31 -32.84
CA ASN A 652 -23.95 -3.95 -33.38
C ASN A 652 -24.20 -2.89 -32.29
N TRP A 653 -24.06 -3.24 -31.00
CA TRP A 653 -24.35 -2.32 -29.89
C TRP A 653 -23.51 -1.05 -29.96
N THR A 654 -22.18 -1.16 -30.11
CA THR A 654 -21.27 0.00 -30.13
C THR A 654 -21.59 0.98 -31.26
N GLU A 655 -21.84 0.49 -32.48
CA GLU A 655 -22.26 1.33 -33.61
C GLU A 655 -23.63 1.98 -33.36
N THR A 656 -24.54 1.27 -32.70
CA THR A 656 -25.88 1.77 -32.37
C THR A 656 -25.83 2.86 -31.30
N TYR A 657 -25.03 2.67 -30.26
CA TYR A 657 -24.81 3.66 -29.21
C TYR A 657 -24.07 4.90 -29.75
N GLN A 658 -23.03 4.71 -30.56
CA GLN A 658 -22.33 5.82 -31.22
C GLN A 658 -23.25 6.62 -32.17
N ARG A 659 -24.11 5.95 -32.94
CA ARG A 659 -25.12 6.62 -33.79
C ARG A 659 -26.16 7.38 -32.95
N TYR A 660 -26.57 6.82 -31.81
CA TYR A 660 -27.49 7.49 -30.88
C TYR A 660 -26.93 8.81 -30.36
N TRP A 661 -25.64 8.87 -30.01
CA TRP A 661 -24.96 10.09 -29.57
C TRP A 661 -24.58 11.06 -30.70
N THR A 662 -24.33 10.59 -31.91
CA THR A 662 -23.91 11.47 -33.03
C THR A 662 -25.07 12.02 -33.87
N SER A 663 -26.22 11.33 -33.91
CA SER A 663 -27.36 11.70 -34.77
C SER A 663 -28.74 11.25 -34.27
N GLY A 664 -28.80 10.49 -33.17
CA GLY A 664 -30.04 10.06 -32.53
C GLY A 664 -30.45 10.94 -31.34
N GLY A 665 -31.21 10.36 -30.41
CA GLY A 665 -31.77 11.07 -29.25
C GLY A 665 -30.74 11.66 -28.28
N GLY A 666 -29.50 11.18 -28.30
CA GLY A 666 -28.40 11.69 -27.47
C GLY A 666 -27.67 12.90 -28.07
N ALA A 667 -27.87 13.22 -29.34
CA ALA A 667 -27.07 14.23 -30.05
C ALA A 667 -27.18 15.67 -29.50
N GLY A 668 -28.23 15.97 -28.72
CA GLY A 668 -28.37 17.23 -28.01
C GLY A 668 -27.69 17.28 -26.63
N PHE A 669 -27.21 16.16 -26.10
CA PHE A 669 -26.84 16.01 -24.68
C PHE A 669 -25.33 16.09 -24.41
N GLU A 670 -24.45 15.98 -25.41
CA GLU A 670 -23.00 16.15 -25.21
C GLU A 670 -22.66 17.51 -24.55
N ARG A 671 -23.38 18.57 -24.96
CA ARG A 671 -23.27 19.92 -24.37
C ARG A 671 -23.77 20.05 -22.92
N HIS A 672 -24.44 19.05 -22.37
CA HIS A 672 -24.76 19.01 -20.93
C HIS A 672 -23.53 18.62 -20.08
N TRP A 673 -22.40 18.28 -20.71
CA TRP A 673 -21.11 18.22 -20.04
C TRP A 673 -20.25 19.37 -20.56
N LEU A 674 -19.68 20.18 -19.68
CA LEU A 674 -18.98 21.42 -20.10
C LEU A 674 -17.71 21.18 -20.93
N ARG A 675 -17.31 19.91 -21.09
CA ARG A 675 -16.16 19.46 -21.90
C ARG A 675 -16.58 18.84 -23.25
N ASP A 676 -17.88 18.71 -23.53
CA ASP A 676 -18.50 18.11 -24.73
C ASP A 676 -17.98 16.68 -25.04
N ASN A 677 -17.99 15.83 -24.01
CA ASN A 677 -17.63 14.40 -24.10
C ASN A 677 -18.36 13.52 -23.06
N LEU A 678 -19.62 13.84 -22.81
CA LEU A 678 -20.51 13.17 -21.85
C LEU A 678 -20.59 11.66 -22.09
N SER A 679 -20.75 11.22 -23.34
CA SER A 679 -20.87 9.79 -23.69
C SER A 679 -19.68 8.98 -23.16
N PHE A 680 -18.47 9.45 -23.43
CA PHE A 680 -17.22 8.90 -22.92
C PHE A 680 -17.16 8.90 -21.39
N CYS A 681 -17.54 9.99 -20.73
CA CYS A 681 -17.54 10.09 -19.26
C CYS A 681 -18.62 9.24 -18.57
N ILE A 682 -19.71 8.87 -19.27
CA ILE A 682 -20.73 7.92 -18.78
C ILE A 682 -20.21 6.48 -18.85
N GLU A 683 -19.55 6.11 -19.95
CA GLU A 683 -18.95 4.77 -20.11
C GLU A 683 -17.67 4.60 -19.27
N ASN A 684 -16.93 5.69 -19.04
CA ASN A 684 -15.65 5.74 -18.31
C ASN A 684 -15.74 6.74 -17.14
N PRO A 685 -16.53 6.45 -16.09
CA PRO A 685 -16.80 7.41 -15.02
C PRO A 685 -15.58 7.71 -14.13
N GLN A 686 -14.50 6.93 -14.21
CA GLN A 686 -13.21 7.26 -13.59
C GLN A 686 -12.48 8.41 -14.32
N GLU A 687 -12.79 8.67 -15.59
CA GLU A 687 -12.24 9.80 -16.34
C GLU A 687 -13.03 11.09 -16.09
N ALA A 688 -14.28 10.98 -15.62
CA ALA A 688 -15.24 12.09 -15.60
C ALA A 688 -14.73 13.32 -14.81
N PHE A 689 -14.08 13.12 -13.66
CA PHE A 689 -13.54 14.23 -12.87
C PHE A 689 -12.31 14.84 -13.54
N ALA A 690 -11.30 14.04 -13.85
CA ALA A 690 -10.07 14.47 -14.50
C ALA A 690 -10.31 15.13 -15.88
N THR A 691 -11.23 14.61 -16.70
CA THR A 691 -11.51 15.18 -18.03
C THR A 691 -12.26 16.51 -17.93
N LEU A 692 -13.18 16.66 -16.97
CA LEU A 692 -13.90 17.92 -16.72
C LEU A 692 -13.00 18.97 -16.04
N ALA A 693 -12.07 18.54 -15.17
CA ALA A 693 -11.10 19.40 -14.50
C ALA A 693 -10.28 20.25 -15.48
N ASN A 694 -10.02 19.75 -16.69
CA ASN A 694 -9.43 20.55 -17.77
C ASN A 694 -10.13 21.90 -17.93
N GLN A 695 -11.46 21.95 -17.99
CA GLN A 695 -12.20 23.21 -18.12
C GLN A 695 -11.95 24.14 -16.92
N TYR A 696 -11.94 23.56 -15.71
CA TYR A 696 -11.74 24.32 -14.48
C TYR A 696 -10.34 24.90 -14.36
N PHE A 697 -9.30 24.16 -14.78
CA PHE A 697 -7.90 24.62 -14.75
C PHE A 697 -7.55 25.56 -15.91
N ASN A 698 -8.06 25.30 -17.12
CA ASN A 698 -7.82 26.12 -18.31
C ASN A 698 -8.31 27.56 -18.12
N SER A 699 -9.54 27.71 -17.64
CA SER A 699 -10.12 28.98 -17.21
C SER A 699 -11.42 28.73 -16.45
N SER A 700 -11.37 28.71 -15.12
CA SER A 700 -12.59 28.51 -14.30
C SER A 700 -13.65 29.59 -14.59
N ARG A 701 -13.21 30.78 -15.00
CA ARG A 701 -14.08 31.87 -15.46
C ARG A 701 -14.77 31.52 -16.79
N THR A 702 -14.05 31.06 -17.80
CA THR A 702 -14.66 30.65 -19.09
C THR A 702 -15.61 29.47 -18.89
N MET A 703 -15.30 28.55 -17.96
CA MET A 703 -16.17 27.44 -17.57
C MET A 703 -17.48 27.94 -16.92
N LEU A 704 -17.41 28.93 -16.01
CA LEU A 704 -18.58 29.57 -15.40
C LEU A 704 -19.42 30.36 -16.41
N GLU A 705 -18.78 31.15 -17.29
CA GLU A 705 -19.46 31.92 -18.34
C GLU A 705 -20.13 31.00 -19.37
N LEU A 706 -19.51 29.87 -19.73
CA LEU A 706 -20.12 28.81 -20.56
C LEU A 706 -21.31 28.17 -19.85
N ALA A 707 -21.18 27.85 -18.56
CA ALA A 707 -22.26 27.27 -17.77
C ALA A 707 -23.45 28.23 -17.61
N GLU A 708 -23.24 29.53 -17.38
CA GLU A 708 -24.29 30.54 -17.36
C GLU A 708 -24.95 30.68 -18.75
N LYS A 709 -24.15 30.68 -19.83
CA LYS A 709 -24.66 30.73 -21.21
C LYS A 709 -25.54 29.53 -21.53
N ARG A 710 -25.13 28.31 -21.14
CA ARG A 710 -25.91 27.08 -21.37
C ARG A 710 -27.15 27.04 -20.47
N TRP A 711 -27.07 27.48 -19.21
CA TRP A 711 -28.22 27.70 -18.31
C TRP A 711 -29.28 28.63 -18.92
N ARG A 712 -28.85 29.79 -19.44
CA ARG A 712 -29.73 30.75 -20.13
C ARG A 712 -30.32 30.23 -21.45
N GLN A 713 -29.85 29.08 -21.95
CA GLN A 713 -30.42 28.35 -23.09
C GLN A 713 -31.28 27.15 -22.68
N GLY A 714 -31.47 26.89 -21.38
CA GLY A 714 -32.33 25.82 -20.85
C GLY A 714 -31.60 24.53 -20.43
N ASP A 715 -30.28 24.53 -20.37
CA ASP A 715 -29.46 23.40 -19.88
C ASP A 715 -29.14 23.58 -18.38
N PRO A 716 -29.74 22.80 -17.47
CA PRO A 716 -29.59 23.00 -16.02
C PRO A 716 -28.27 22.46 -15.46
N SER A 717 -27.53 21.65 -16.22
CA SER A 717 -26.48 20.77 -15.68
C SER A 717 -25.14 21.46 -15.46
N GLY A 718 -24.81 22.47 -16.27
CA GLY A 718 -23.49 23.11 -16.29
C GLY A 718 -23.13 23.84 -15.00
N LEU A 719 -24.08 24.57 -14.40
CA LEU A 719 -23.79 25.31 -13.16
C LEU A 719 -23.51 24.37 -11.99
N ASN A 720 -24.18 23.22 -11.91
CA ASN A 720 -23.92 22.20 -10.90
C ASN A 720 -22.49 21.60 -11.03
N GLN A 721 -21.98 21.46 -12.27
CA GLN A 721 -20.59 21.04 -12.53
C GLN A 721 -19.57 22.08 -12.04
N VAL A 722 -19.82 23.38 -12.25
CA VAL A 722 -18.93 24.45 -11.76
C VAL A 722 -18.96 24.54 -10.24
N LEU A 723 -20.14 24.50 -9.62
CA LEU A 723 -20.27 24.54 -8.16
C LEU A 723 -19.65 23.32 -7.48
N PHE A 724 -19.68 22.14 -8.11
CA PHE A 724 -18.99 20.94 -7.59
C PHE A 724 -17.47 21.12 -7.52
N PHE A 725 -16.83 21.68 -8.56
CA PHE A 725 -15.41 22.01 -8.50
C PHE A 725 -15.12 23.14 -7.49
N ALA A 726 -15.93 24.20 -7.49
CA ALA A 726 -15.80 25.30 -6.53
C ALA A 726 -15.87 24.80 -5.08
N GLU A 727 -16.77 23.85 -4.79
CA GLU A 727 -16.91 23.21 -3.48
C GLU A 727 -15.67 22.37 -3.14
N VAL A 728 -15.28 21.44 -4.01
CA VAL A 728 -14.13 20.55 -3.78
C VAL A 728 -12.87 21.34 -3.45
N TYR A 729 -12.57 22.38 -4.22
CA TYR A 729 -11.38 23.22 -4.05
C TYR A 729 -11.50 24.27 -2.93
N SER A 730 -12.70 24.48 -2.36
CA SER A 730 -12.88 25.34 -1.19
C SER A 730 -12.43 24.70 0.13
N LEU A 731 -12.48 23.36 0.24
CA LEU A 731 -12.23 22.64 1.50
C LEU A 731 -13.12 23.13 2.65
N GLY A 732 -14.38 23.45 2.35
CA GLY A 732 -15.36 23.98 3.30
C GLY A 732 -15.11 25.43 3.74
N LYS A 733 -14.08 26.10 3.21
CA LYS A 733 -13.69 27.47 3.57
C LYS A 733 -14.64 28.50 2.93
N SER A 734 -14.45 29.78 3.25
CA SER A 734 -15.23 30.92 2.73
C SER A 734 -14.70 31.49 1.40
N GLU A 735 -13.90 30.71 0.69
CA GLU A 735 -13.31 31.04 -0.61
C GLU A 735 -13.01 29.75 -1.38
N THR A 736 -12.94 29.85 -2.71
CA THR A 736 -12.47 28.77 -3.60
C THR A 736 -11.34 29.30 -4.50
N ILE A 737 -10.66 28.42 -5.23
CA ILE A 737 -9.59 28.80 -6.15
C ILE A 737 -10.10 28.72 -7.59
N PHE A 738 -9.99 29.83 -8.31
CA PHE A 738 -10.15 29.88 -9.77
C PHE A 738 -8.77 29.91 -10.43
N TYR A 739 -8.64 29.22 -11.56
CA TYR A 739 -7.41 29.01 -12.31
C TYR A 739 -7.52 29.57 -13.73
N ARG A 740 -6.37 29.88 -14.33
CA ARG A 740 -6.21 30.17 -15.76
C ARG A 740 -4.84 29.70 -16.25
N ILE A 741 -4.84 29.04 -17.40
CA ILE A 741 -3.64 28.65 -18.16
C ILE A 741 -3.54 29.52 -19.43
N ASP A 742 -2.34 29.78 -19.94
CA ASP A 742 -2.11 30.41 -21.25
C ASP A 742 -1.32 29.53 -22.24
N THR A 743 -1.13 30.02 -23.47
CA THR A 743 -0.37 29.33 -24.54
C THR A 743 1.15 29.33 -24.34
N ALA A 744 1.67 30.00 -23.31
CA ALA A 744 3.07 29.98 -22.92
C ALA A 744 3.29 29.12 -21.65
N ALA A 745 2.28 28.32 -21.28
CA ALA A 745 2.25 27.45 -20.11
C ALA A 745 2.40 28.19 -18.77
N TYR A 746 2.03 29.47 -18.67
CA TYR A 746 1.90 30.16 -17.38
C TYR A 746 0.56 29.83 -16.71
N VAL A 747 0.56 29.91 -15.38
CA VAL A 747 -0.54 29.48 -14.52
C VAL A 747 -0.88 30.60 -13.54
N ASP A 748 -2.00 31.28 -13.79
CA ASP A 748 -2.58 32.27 -12.89
C ASP A 748 -3.65 31.58 -12.02
N HIS A 749 -3.69 31.89 -10.73
CA HIS A 749 -4.71 31.37 -9.83
C HIS A 749 -5.09 32.42 -8.79
N LYS A 750 -6.38 32.50 -8.46
CA LYS A 750 -6.94 33.54 -7.60
C LYS A 750 -7.98 32.94 -6.65
N ARG A 751 -7.91 33.37 -5.39
CA ARG A 751 -8.93 33.06 -4.39
C ARG A 751 -10.16 33.95 -4.64
N ILE A 752 -11.31 33.30 -4.78
CA ILE A 752 -12.61 33.92 -5.04
C ILE A 752 -13.46 33.73 -3.79
N PRO A 753 -13.89 34.80 -3.09
CA PRO A 753 -14.79 34.69 -1.95
C PRO A 753 -16.12 34.05 -2.35
N ILE A 754 -16.68 33.24 -1.46
CA ILE A 754 -17.94 32.52 -1.67
C ILE A 754 -18.88 32.71 -0.47
N GLU A 755 -20.18 32.79 -0.72
CA GLU A 755 -21.19 32.69 0.33
C GLU A 755 -21.83 31.31 0.32
N ARG A 756 -22.24 30.84 1.49
CA ARG A 756 -22.93 29.56 1.70
C ARG A 756 -24.36 29.76 2.22
N ASP A 757 -25.21 28.77 2.00
CA ASP A 757 -26.53 28.68 2.62
C ASP A 757 -26.48 27.98 4.00
N GLU A 758 -27.64 27.67 4.57
CA GLU A 758 -27.75 27.01 5.89
C GLU A 758 -27.44 25.51 5.88
N TYR A 759 -27.46 24.87 4.70
CA TYR A 759 -27.04 23.49 4.48
C TYR A 759 -25.53 23.38 4.20
N GLY A 760 -24.90 24.51 3.90
CA GLY A 760 -23.49 24.67 3.63
C GLY A 760 -23.15 24.80 2.14
N HIS A 761 -24.12 24.71 1.22
CA HIS A 761 -23.87 24.76 -0.22
C HIS A 761 -23.46 26.17 -0.69
N ILE A 762 -22.62 26.27 -1.73
CA ILE A 762 -22.20 27.56 -2.30
C ILE A 762 -23.37 28.25 -3.01
N ARG A 763 -23.88 29.32 -2.40
CA ARG A 763 -24.98 30.14 -2.94
C ARG A 763 -24.51 31.37 -3.72
N SER A 764 -23.25 31.81 -3.56
CA SER A 764 -22.72 32.96 -4.32
C SER A 764 -21.23 32.81 -4.61
N LEU A 765 -20.81 33.31 -5.78
CA LEU A 765 -19.40 33.47 -6.18
C LEU A 765 -19.12 34.96 -6.44
N LEU A 766 -18.11 35.52 -5.78
CA LEU A 766 -17.80 36.96 -5.81
C LEU A 766 -16.52 37.21 -6.62
N LEU A 767 -16.63 37.31 -7.95
CA LEU A 767 -15.52 37.69 -8.82
C LEU A 767 -15.31 39.22 -8.76
N PRO A 768 -14.10 39.73 -9.10
CA PRO A 768 -13.78 41.17 -8.94
C PRO A 768 -14.67 42.14 -9.71
N ASP A 769 -15.27 41.70 -10.82
CA ASP A 769 -16.14 42.50 -11.71
C ASP A 769 -17.62 42.06 -11.70
N VAL A 770 -17.92 40.85 -11.21
CA VAL A 770 -19.26 40.26 -11.26
C VAL A 770 -19.53 39.35 -10.06
N ARG A 771 -20.70 39.52 -9.45
CA ARG A 771 -21.25 38.60 -8.45
C ARG A 771 -22.27 37.68 -9.12
N TYR A 772 -22.10 36.38 -8.92
CA TYR A 772 -23.10 35.35 -9.23
C TYR A 772 -23.83 34.97 -7.94
N ASP A 773 -25.15 34.91 -7.99
CA ASP A 773 -26.03 34.44 -6.91
C ASP A 773 -26.92 33.31 -7.43
N PHE A 774 -26.97 32.22 -6.68
CA PHE A 774 -27.70 31.00 -7.00
C PHE A 774 -28.83 30.79 -5.99
N THR A 775 -30.01 30.42 -6.49
CA THR A 775 -31.04 29.77 -5.66
C THR A 775 -30.86 28.26 -5.81
N LEU A 776 -30.83 27.53 -4.70
CA LEU A 776 -30.54 26.09 -4.67
C LEU A 776 -31.74 25.27 -4.15
N ASP A 777 -31.77 23.99 -4.46
CA ASP A 777 -32.55 23.00 -3.69
C ASP A 777 -31.75 22.46 -2.48
N GLU A 778 -32.42 21.66 -1.64
CA GLU A 778 -31.81 21.01 -0.47
C GLU A 778 -30.59 20.12 -0.83
N GLN A 779 -30.47 19.68 -2.08
CA GLN A 779 -29.38 18.85 -2.61
C GLN A 779 -28.27 19.67 -3.30
N GLY A 780 -28.34 21.00 -3.25
CA GLY A 780 -27.33 21.89 -3.81
C GLY A 780 -27.36 21.96 -5.35
N ASN A 781 -28.51 21.69 -5.98
CA ASN A 781 -28.71 21.91 -7.42
C ASN A 781 -29.24 23.32 -7.67
N VAL A 782 -28.77 23.98 -8.73
CA VAL A 782 -29.24 25.33 -9.10
C VAL A 782 -30.68 25.30 -9.63
N LEU A 783 -31.50 26.21 -9.09
CA LEU A 783 -32.89 26.49 -9.49
C LEU A 783 -33.04 27.85 -10.18
N ASP A 784 -32.20 28.83 -9.83
CA ASP A 784 -32.10 30.15 -10.47
C ASP A 784 -30.66 30.68 -10.36
N CYS A 785 -30.22 31.46 -11.34
CA CYS A 785 -28.88 32.04 -11.43
C CYS A 785 -28.95 33.49 -11.87
N ARG A 786 -28.45 34.39 -11.01
CA ARG A 786 -28.47 35.85 -11.21
C ARG A 786 -27.07 36.41 -11.19
N THR A 787 -26.79 37.30 -12.14
CA THR A 787 -25.52 38.03 -12.24
C THR A 787 -25.75 39.51 -11.98
N SER A 788 -24.84 40.13 -11.24
CA SER A 788 -24.82 41.58 -10.98
C SER A 788 -23.39 42.10 -11.03
N GLN A 789 -23.20 43.36 -11.45
CA GLN A 789 -21.86 43.96 -11.39
C GLN A 789 -21.39 44.01 -9.94
N ALA A 790 -20.14 43.63 -9.71
CA ALA A 790 -19.52 43.84 -8.41
C ALA A 790 -19.52 45.35 -8.11
N LYS A 791 -19.94 45.73 -6.90
CA LYS A 791 -19.74 47.11 -6.45
C LYS A 791 -18.23 47.34 -6.36
N SER A 792 -17.77 48.45 -6.94
CA SER A 792 -16.40 48.91 -6.70
C SER A 792 -16.18 49.02 -5.18
N PRO A 793 -15.05 48.53 -4.64
CA PRO A 793 -14.68 48.82 -3.27
C PRO A 793 -14.31 50.30 -3.16
N ASP A 794 -15.17 51.08 -2.48
CA ASP A 794 -14.91 52.44 -1.99
C ASP A 794 -14.01 52.41 -0.73
#